data_AF-A0A959A2F2-F1
#
_entry.id   AF-A0A959A2F2-F1
#
_cell.length_a   1.000
_cell.length_b   1.000
_cell.length_c   1.000
_cell.angle_alpha   90.00
_cell.angle_beta   90.00
_cell.angle_gamma   90.00
#
_symmetry.space_group_name_H-M   'P 1'
#
loop_
_entity.id
_entity.type
_entity.pdbx_description
1 polymer ?
#
loop_
_entity_poly.entity_id
_entity_poly.type
_entity_poly.pdbx_seq_one_letter_code
_entity_poly.pdbx_strand_id
1 'polypeptide(L)'
;MISIIKRLNKLIRVPRGEETPYTVFWWGAFYGLAALAFTAMLLSGVFFRTGLPVWLMAIGTLLIGIASFWFFRIIGTLLHQWVSKIPVFVFALFFGTLGTLVLARYIRFGLPPEVYYIGFALAIAAITFLFGSGMVLYRKASKARGLHAMAVLASLALFASGGYFLFYHGHDPYKITFEQAPAPLLSEKGLGNPGEKGAYPTVYFTYGSGTDKQRNEFRDGIKYKTPTVDASLLLPEWKGDKTKWRQRYWGFGVKNFPLNGRVWMPEGDGKFPIVLIVHGNHGMEEYSDPGYAYLGELLSSRGFIAVSIDENFANGTWSGDFMGKEMPARAWLLLKHLEQWATWANDPTHGLYQKADLNNVVLAGHSRGGEAAPIAAQFNKLSHFPDNANEKFDFHFGIKGVIAIAPTDKRYDRRIKLQDINYLTLQGSYDSDEASFFGFRQYQRIAFNDSAFHFKAGLYLHKANHGQFNSVWGRYDGGAPGKYLLNVAPMMSLADQQQIAKVYIGAFAESVLHGKKEYNAIFMNAACAKDWLPAQILLNTYKDSRTKSLVTYEEDIDVTTGALPGMTIAGENLKVWRETTLKYRDKDTQANNAAILGWEKDSTAGPAAYRISFNAPIAVDSSSSLLFSMAQGDIKELKLADKESHAPADGPRELNFQVQLTDSLGNDAVVDISDIKKPTPRLEVQYLKLKGPNQEGYGEVWEPTLETFELPLSRFKNPKARLGHIKSININFNGTENGVLILDEISLRHN
;
A
#
# COMPACT_ATOMS: atom_id res chain seq x y z
N MET A 1 -24.31 -15.62 51.46
CA MET A 1 -23.22 -15.15 50.56
C MET A 1 -21.82 -15.45 51.10
N ILE A 2 -21.47 -15.04 52.33
CA ILE A 2 -20.12 -15.23 52.93
C ILE A 2 -19.68 -16.70 53.06
N SER A 3 -20.60 -17.61 53.43
CA SER A 3 -20.31 -19.05 53.55
C SER A 3 -19.95 -19.70 52.19
N ILE A 4 -20.68 -19.33 51.13
CA ILE A 4 -20.45 -19.82 49.76
C ILE A 4 -19.10 -19.30 49.25
N ILE A 5 -18.77 -18.02 49.49
CA ILE A 5 -17.48 -17.44 49.11
C ILE A 5 -16.31 -18.14 49.84
N LYS A 6 -16.45 -18.41 51.14
CA LYS A 6 -15.43 -19.17 51.90
C LYS A 6 -15.26 -20.61 51.36
N ARG A 7 -16.36 -21.27 50.98
CA ARG A 7 -16.34 -22.64 50.43
C ARG A 7 -15.72 -22.68 49.04
N LEU A 8 -16.08 -21.74 48.16
CA LEU A 8 -15.46 -21.57 46.85
C LEU A 8 -13.96 -21.26 47.00
N ASN A 9 -13.58 -20.28 47.83
CA ASN A 9 -12.18 -19.95 48.09
C ASN A 9 -11.34 -21.14 48.57
N LYS A 10 -11.93 -22.09 49.30
CA LYS A 10 -11.24 -23.33 49.70
C LYS A 10 -10.97 -24.27 48.52
N LEU A 11 -11.87 -24.30 47.52
CA LEU A 11 -11.77 -25.16 46.33
C LEU A 11 -10.81 -24.62 45.26
N ILE A 12 -10.73 -23.30 45.08
CA ILE A 12 -9.81 -22.65 44.12
C ILE A 12 -8.40 -22.46 44.65
N ARG A 13 -8.17 -22.60 45.96
CA ARG A 13 -6.86 -22.37 46.57
C ARG A 13 -5.90 -23.50 46.22
N VAL A 14 -4.67 -23.12 45.85
CA VAL A 14 -3.60 -24.09 45.62
C VAL A 14 -3.32 -24.87 46.92
N PRO A 15 -3.11 -26.20 46.89
CA PRO A 15 -2.97 -27.02 48.09
C PRO A 15 -1.88 -26.46 49.03
N ARG A 16 -2.18 -26.15 50.30
CA ARG A 16 -1.21 -25.58 51.28
C ARG A 16 -0.76 -26.59 52.36
N GLY A 17 -0.70 -27.88 52.02
CA GLY A 17 -0.27 -28.98 52.92
C GLY A 17 1.24 -29.20 52.91
N GLU A 18 1.68 -30.44 53.17
CA GLU A 18 3.11 -30.84 53.13
C GLU A 18 3.80 -30.45 51.80
N GLU A 19 5.08 -30.05 51.88
CA GLU A 19 5.92 -29.73 50.72
C GLU A 19 6.33 -30.99 49.96
N THR A 20 5.38 -31.56 49.23
CA THR A 20 5.61 -32.64 48.27
C THR A 20 6.02 -32.06 46.90
N PRO A 21 6.69 -32.84 46.03
CA PRO A 21 6.93 -32.43 44.64
C PRO A 21 5.67 -31.91 43.93
N TYR A 22 4.53 -32.57 44.16
CA TYR A 22 3.26 -32.21 43.54
C TYR A 22 2.74 -30.85 44.02
N THR A 23 2.70 -30.61 45.34
CA THR A 23 2.18 -29.37 45.92
C THR A 23 3.08 -28.18 45.55
N VAL A 24 4.39 -28.36 45.63
CA VAL A 24 5.39 -27.34 45.26
C VAL A 24 5.36 -27.01 43.76
N PHE A 25 5.18 -28.02 42.90
CA PHE A 25 5.03 -27.79 41.45
C PHE A 25 3.83 -26.89 41.16
N TRP A 26 2.67 -27.20 41.74
CA TRP A 26 1.47 -26.41 41.48
C TRP A 26 1.50 -25.02 42.13
N TRP A 27 2.29 -24.79 43.19
CA TRP A 27 2.58 -23.43 43.68
C TRP A 27 3.29 -22.61 42.60
N GLY A 28 4.37 -23.15 42.04
CA GLY A 28 5.09 -22.51 40.95
C GLY A 28 4.19 -22.25 39.74
N ALA A 29 3.52 -23.29 39.24
CA ALA A 29 2.63 -23.19 38.08
C ALA A 29 1.50 -22.15 38.28
N PHE A 30 0.93 -22.05 39.48
CA PHE A 30 -0.08 -21.03 39.79
C PHE A 30 0.48 -19.61 39.59
N TYR A 31 1.65 -19.30 40.18
CA TYR A 31 2.25 -17.98 40.06
C TYR A 31 2.65 -17.67 38.61
N GLY A 32 3.22 -18.66 37.90
CA GLY A 32 3.59 -18.52 36.51
C GLY A 32 2.38 -18.23 35.60
N LEU A 33 1.31 -19.02 35.70
CA LEU A 33 0.12 -18.85 34.85
C LEU A 33 -0.66 -17.57 35.19
N ALA A 34 -0.70 -17.16 36.46
CA ALA A 34 -1.22 -15.85 36.84
C ALA A 34 -0.38 -14.73 36.21
N ALA A 35 0.96 -14.81 36.28
CA ALA A 35 1.85 -13.83 35.66
C ALA A 35 1.66 -13.76 34.13
N LEU A 36 1.48 -14.90 33.45
CA LEU A 36 1.16 -14.94 32.01
C LEU A 36 -0.12 -14.17 31.68
N ALA A 37 -1.21 -14.49 32.38
CA ALA A 37 -2.52 -13.86 32.18
C ALA A 37 -2.45 -12.34 32.42
N PHE A 38 -1.78 -11.94 33.50
CA PHE A 38 -1.62 -10.53 33.86
C PHE A 38 -0.73 -9.77 32.88
N THR A 39 0.36 -10.39 32.41
CA THR A 39 1.24 -9.79 31.40
C THR A 39 0.49 -9.60 30.08
N ALA A 40 -0.27 -10.60 29.63
CA ALA A 40 -1.07 -10.47 28.41
C ALA A 40 -2.09 -9.32 28.52
N MET A 41 -2.76 -9.18 29.65
CA MET A 41 -3.70 -8.08 29.91
C MET A 41 -2.99 -6.72 30.05
N LEU A 42 -1.80 -6.67 30.65
CA LEU A 42 -1.00 -5.45 30.71
C LEU A 42 -0.61 -5.02 29.29
N LEU A 43 -0.10 -5.93 28.47
CA LEU A 43 0.26 -5.66 27.08
C LEU A 43 -0.96 -5.27 26.24
N SER A 44 -2.13 -5.84 26.52
CA SER A 44 -3.38 -5.49 25.85
C SER A 44 -3.68 -3.99 26.04
N GLY A 45 -3.48 -3.45 27.26
CA GLY A 45 -3.57 -2.03 27.55
C GLY A 45 -2.48 -1.18 26.91
N VAL A 46 -1.23 -1.69 26.84
CA VAL A 46 -0.13 -1.01 26.13
C VAL A 46 -0.44 -0.82 24.64
N PHE A 47 -1.07 -1.81 24.02
CA PHE A 47 -1.48 -1.74 22.61
C PHE A 47 -2.82 -1.02 22.40
N PHE A 48 -3.53 -0.69 23.48
CA PHE A 48 -4.83 -0.03 23.43
C PHE A 48 -4.65 1.49 23.25
N ARG A 49 -4.60 1.92 21.99
CA ARG A 49 -4.49 3.33 21.58
C ARG A 49 -5.80 4.10 21.80
N THR A 50 -6.09 4.50 23.04
CA THR A 50 -7.30 5.29 23.38
C THR A 50 -7.10 6.79 23.38
N GLY A 51 -5.85 7.24 23.25
CA GLY A 51 -5.43 8.61 23.49
C GLY A 51 -5.18 8.94 24.97
N LEU A 52 -5.45 8.00 25.89
CA LEU A 52 -5.01 8.10 27.29
C LEU A 52 -3.53 7.70 27.44
N PRO A 53 -2.85 8.15 28.52
CA PRO A 53 -1.48 7.72 28.79
C PRO A 53 -1.35 6.20 28.82
N VAL A 54 -0.35 5.67 28.11
CA VAL A 54 -0.13 4.22 27.94
C VAL A 54 -0.02 3.50 29.29
N TRP A 55 0.65 4.10 30.28
CA TRP A 55 0.79 3.52 31.62
C TRP A 55 -0.56 3.38 32.34
N LEU A 56 -1.47 4.33 32.15
CA LEU A 56 -2.81 4.30 32.76
C LEU A 56 -3.64 3.18 32.14
N MET A 57 -3.58 3.04 30.82
CA MET A 57 -4.25 1.95 30.11
C MET A 57 -3.70 0.58 30.54
N ALA A 58 -2.37 0.44 30.62
CA ALA A 58 -1.71 -0.79 31.04
C ALA A 58 -2.08 -1.21 32.48
N ILE A 59 -2.15 -0.26 33.42
CA ILE A 59 -2.59 -0.54 34.80
C ILE A 59 -4.08 -0.89 34.83
N GLY A 60 -4.91 -0.15 34.10
CA GLY A 60 -6.35 -0.39 34.04
C GLY A 60 -6.68 -1.79 33.54
N THR A 61 -6.07 -2.21 32.42
CA THR A 61 -6.27 -3.56 31.87
C THR A 61 -5.63 -4.64 32.74
N LEU A 62 -4.52 -4.38 33.42
CA LEU A 62 -3.95 -5.29 34.42
C LEU A 62 -4.94 -5.55 35.56
N LEU A 63 -5.57 -4.50 36.13
CA LEU A 63 -6.55 -4.65 37.20
C LEU A 63 -7.79 -5.44 36.75
N ILE A 64 -8.27 -5.17 35.53
CA ILE A 64 -9.33 -5.98 34.90
C ILE A 64 -8.86 -7.43 34.79
N GLY A 65 -7.64 -7.67 34.33
CA GLY A 65 -7.06 -9.01 34.20
C GLY A 65 -7.00 -9.78 35.51
N ILE A 66 -6.61 -9.11 36.60
CA ILE A 66 -6.59 -9.69 37.94
C ILE A 66 -8.01 -10.08 38.37
N ALA A 67 -8.98 -9.18 38.22
CA ALA A 67 -10.37 -9.47 38.56
C ALA A 67 -10.94 -10.62 37.72
N SER A 68 -10.72 -10.59 36.41
CA SER A 68 -11.17 -11.61 35.46
C SER A 68 -10.54 -12.98 35.73
N PHE A 69 -9.26 -13.04 36.07
CA PHE A 69 -8.60 -14.30 36.42
C PHE A 69 -9.30 -14.99 37.59
N TRP A 70 -9.59 -14.26 38.67
CA TRP A 70 -10.32 -14.83 39.81
C TRP A 70 -11.77 -15.15 39.49
N PHE A 71 -12.45 -14.29 38.73
CA PHE A 71 -13.82 -14.53 38.27
C PHE A 71 -13.94 -15.83 37.47
N PHE A 72 -13.07 -16.02 36.46
CA PHE A 72 -13.06 -17.23 35.65
C PHE A 72 -12.65 -18.47 36.47
N ARG A 73 -11.76 -18.37 37.45
CA ARG A 73 -11.49 -19.51 38.36
C ARG A 73 -12.73 -19.94 39.15
N ILE A 74 -13.53 -18.98 39.62
CA ILE A 74 -14.79 -19.27 40.32
C ILE A 74 -15.76 -19.98 39.39
N ILE A 75 -15.94 -19.48 38.16
CA ILE A 75 -16.76 -20.14 37.14
C ILE A 75 -16.25 -21.55 36.84
N GLY A 76 -14.95 -21.72 36.62
CA GLY A 76 -14.34 -23.03 36.37
C GLY A 76 -14.60 -24.01 37.51
N THR A 77 -14.63 -23.55 38.76
CA THR A 77 -14.98 -24.40 39.91
C THR A 77 -16.43 -24.86 39.89
N LEU A 78 -17.35 -24.01 39.43
CA LEU A 78 -18.76 -24.39 39.29
C LEU A 78 -18.95 -25.40 38.14
N LEU A 79 -18.24 -25.19 37.03
CA LEU A 79 -18.27 -26.08 35.85
C LEU A 79 -17.54 -27.41 36.05
N HIS A 80 -16.62 -27.48 37.03
CA HIS A 80 -15.85 -28.69 37.34
C HIS A 80 -16.72 -29.91 37.65
N GLN A 81 -17.96 -29.71 38.12
CA GLN A 81 -18.91 -30.79 38.37
C GLN A 81 -19.10 -31.74 37.18
N TRP A 82 -18.81 -31.27 35.96
CA TRP A 82 -18.98 -32.03 34.71
C TRP A 82 -17.65 -32.64 34.21
N VAL A 83 -16.55 -32.49 34.97
CA VAL A 83 -15.20 -32.98 34.65
C VAL A 83 -14.57 -33.64 35.89
N SER A 84 -14.87 -34.92 36.13
CA SER A 84 -14.53 -35.61 37.39
C SER A 84 -13.07 -36.09 37.52
N LYS A 85 -12.27 -36.08 36.44
CA LYS A 85 -10.93 -36.71 36.42
C LYS A 85 -9.75 -35.78 36.79
N ILE A 86 -9.98 -34.48 36.91
CA ILE A 86 -8.92 -33.47 37.15
C ILE A 86 -9.16 -32.80 38.51
N PRO A 87 -8.14 -32.51 39.34
CA PRO A 87 -8.34 -31.77 40.58
C PRO A 87 -9.00 -30.40 40.34
N VAL A 88 -10.00 -30.05 41.15
CA VAL A 88 -10.81 -28.81 41.01
C VAL A 88 -9.92 -27.58 40.84
N PHE A 89 -8.88 -27.44 41.67
CA PHE A 89 -8.00 -26.26 41.65
C PHE A 89 -7.17 -26.15 40.35
N VAL A 90 -6.81 -27.28 39.74
CA VAL A 90 -6.07 -27.35 38.47
C VAL A 90 -7.00 -26.93 37.33
N PHE A 91 -8.19 -27.54 37.27
CA PHE A 91 -9.20 -27.16 36.28
C PHE A 91 -9.55 -25.67 36.37
N ALA A 92 -9.81 -25.17 37.58
CA ALA A 92 -10.08 -23.77 37.81
C ALA A 92 -8.91 -22.85 37.43
N LEU A 93 -7.66 -23.24 37.68
CA LEU A 93 -6.47 -22.47 37.30
C LEU A 93 -6.34 -22.33 35.77
N PHE A 94 -6.48 -23.43 35.02
CA PHE A 94 -6.44 -23.37 33.57
C PHE A 94 -7.63 -22.58 33.00
N PHE A 95 -8.83 -22.77 33.55
CA PHE A 95 -10.01 -22.02 33.14
C PHE A 95 -9.86 -20.51 33.41
N GLY A 96 -9.30 -20.15 34.56
CA GLY A 96 -8.95 -18.77 34.92
C GLY A 96 -7.96 -18.14 33.96
N THR A 97 -6.90 -18.88 33.63
CA THR A 97 -5.86 -18.44 32.70
C THR A 97 -6.43 -18.27 31.28
N LEU A 98 -7.10 -19.30 30.76
CA LEU A 98 -7.69 -19.30 29.42
C LEU A 98 -8.75 -18.21 29.26
N GLY A 99 -9.67 -18.07 30.22
CA GLY A 99 -10.69 -17.03 30.19
C GLY A 99 -10.09 -15.62 30.17
N THR A 100 -9.03 -15.40 30.93
CA THR A 100 -8.32 -14.09 30.96
C THR A 100 -7.58 -13.82 29.66
N LEU A 101 -6.93 -14.83 29.06
CA LEU A 101 -6.28 -14.68 27.76
C LEU A 101 -7.32 -14.40 26.67
N VAL A 102 -8.41 -15.18 26.61
CA VAL A 102 -9.53 -14.89 25.70
C VAL A 102 -10.04 -13.46 25.87
N LEU A 103 -10.16 -12.96 27.10
CA LEU A 103 -10.51 -11.56 27.35
C LEU A 103 -9.44 -10.59 26.80
N ALA A 104 -8.15 -10.84 27.01
CA ALA A 104 -7.07 -10.02 26.47
C ALA A 104 -7.15 -9.87 24.95
N ARG A 105 -7.53 -10.94 24.24
CA ARG A 105 -7.79 -10.90 22.78
C ARG A 105 -8.87 -9.87 22.42
N TYR A 106 -9.98 -9.87 23.15
CA TYR A 106 -11.06 -8.90 22.93
C TYR A 106 -10.69 -7.47 23.35
N ILE A 107 -9.70 -7.32 24.23
CA ILE A 107 -9.12 -6.03 24.65
C ILE A 107 -7.84 -5.75 23.86
N ARG A 108 -7.92 -5.78 22.52
CA ARG A 108 -6.87 -5.32 21.59
C ARG A 108 -5.52 -6.08 21.62
N PHE A 109 -5.39 -7.20 22.33
CA PHE A 109 -4.26 -8.12 22.12
C PHE A 109 -4.57 -9.07 20.94
N GLY A 110 -4.78 -8.51 19.75
CA GLY A 110 -5.25 -9.25 18.57
C GLY A 110 -4.09 -9.82 17.74
N LEU A 111 -3.92 -11.14 17.76
CA LEU A 111 -3.17 -11.91 16.77
C LEU A 111 -4.16 -12.77 15.96
N PRO A 112 -3.80 -13.25 14.75
CA PRO A 112 -4.59 -14.24 14.02
C PRO A 112 -4.96 -15.42 14.92
N PRO A 113 -6.19 -15.96 14.83
CA PRO A 113 -6.68 -16.98 15.75
C PRO A 113 -5.73 -18.17 15.93
N GLU A 114 -5.13 -18.64 14.84
CA GLU A 114 -4.26 -19.80 14.79
C GLU A 114 -2.98 -19.52 15.61
N VAL A 115 -2.35 -18.37 15.35
CA VAL A 115 -1.16 -17.92 16.09
C VAL A 115 -1.49 -17.67 17.55
N TYR A 116 -2.64 -17.04 17.81
CA TYR A 116 -3.10 -16.70 19.15
C TYR A 116 -3.30 -17.96 20.00
N TYR A 117 -4.17 -18.87 19.57
CA TYR A 117 -4.57 -20.02 20.39
C TYR A 117 -3.46 -21.06 20.51
N ILE A 118 -2.75 -21.37 19.42
CA ILE A 118 -1.62 -22.31 19.46
C ILE A 118 -0.48 -21.72 20.27
N GLY A 119 -0.13 -20.45 20.03
CA GLY A 119 0.93 -19.75 20.76
C GLY A 119 0.66 -19.71 22.26
N PHE A 120 -0.57 -19.38 22.69
CA PHE A 120 -0.91 -19.38 24.11
C PHE A 120 -1.04 -20.78 24.72
N ALA A 121 -1.48 -21.79 23.97
CA ALA A 121 -1.46 -23.17 24.46
C ALA A 121 -0.03 -23.64 24.76
N LEU A 122 0.92 -23.34 23.86
CA LEU A 122 2.34 -23.59 24.07
C LEU A 122 2.90 -22.77 25.24
N ALA A 123 2.55 -21.49 25.35
CA ALA A 123 2.99 -20.63 26.45
C ALA A 123 2.45 -21.11 27.81
N ILE A 124 1.20 -21.55 27.89
CA ILE A 124 0.59 -22.14 29.10
C ILE A 124 1.36 -23.40 29.52
N ALA A 125 1.64 -24.31 28.57
CA ALA A 125 2.42 -25.52 28.86
C ALA A 125 3.83 -25.17 29.35
N ALA A 126 4.54 -24.31 28.62
CA ALA A 126 5.89 -23.86 28.96
C ALA A 126 5.94 -23.20 30.35
N ILE A 127 5.03 -22.28 30.67
CA ILE A 127 5.03 -21.59 31.97
C ILE A 127 4.68 -22.54 33.12
N THR A 128 3.76 -23.47 32.90
CA THR A 128 3.40 -24.48 33.90
C THR A 128 4.65 -25.27 34.32
N PHE A 129 5.44 -25.75 33.34
CA PHE A 129 6.65 -26.52 33.63
C PHE A 129 7.82 -25.64 34.09
N LEU A 130 8.01 -24.45 33.51
CA LEU A 130 9.07 -23.51 33.89
C LEU A 130 8.96 -23.13 35.37
N PHE A 131 7.81 -22.60 35.78
CA PHE A 131 7.62 -22.16 37.15
C PHE A 131 7.36 -23.33 38.09
N GLY A 132 6.63 -24.35 37.66
CA GLY A 132 6.34 -25.51 38.49
C GLY A 132 7.60 -26.32 38.80
N SER A 133 8.34 -26.77 37.79
CA SER A 133 9.59 -27.50 37.98
C SER A 133 10.68 -26.61 38.58
N GLY A 134 10.73 -25.32 38.21
CA GLY A 134 11.64 -24.34 38.82
C GLY A 134 11.43 -24.22 40.34
N MET A 135 10.17 -24.16 40.79
CA MET A 135 9.85 -24.12 42.22
C MET A 135 10.23 -25.42 42.94
N VAL A 136 10.04 -26.58 42.30
CA VAL A 136 10.46 -27.89 42.84
C VAL A 136 11.98 -27.95 43.03
N LEU A 137 12.75 -27.44 42.06
CA LEU A 137 14.21 -27.35 42.16
C LEU A 137 14.65 -26.36 43.24
N TYR A 138 14.05 -25.17 43.27
CA TYR A 138 14.35 -24.12 44.27
C TYR A 138 14.12 -24.60 45.70
N ARG A 139 13.00 -25.29 45.95
CA ARG A 139 12.65 -25.87 47.25
C ARG A 139 13.32 -27.21 47.53
N LYS A 140 14.05 -27.78 46.56
CA LYS A 140 14.67 -29.11 46.64
C LYS A 140 13.65 -30.22 46.99
N ALA A 141 12.40 -30.09 46.57
CA ALA A 141 11.28 -30.93 47.00
C ALA A 141 11.24 -32.33 46.37
N SER A 142 12.07 -32.61 45.35
CA SER A 142 12.10 -33.89 44.61
C SER A 142 13.51 -34.46 44.47
N LYS A 143 13.62 -35.81 44.43
CA LYS A 143 14.85 -36.53 44.09
C LYS A 143 15.11 -36.57 42.58
N ALA A 144 14.07 -36.41 41.75
CA ALA A 144 14.17 -36.43 40.27
C ALA A 144 14.63 -35.09 39.68
N ARG A 145 15.74 -34.54 40.19
CA ARG A 145 16.21 -33.18 39.84
C ARG A 145 16.53 -33.03 38.35
N GLY A 146 17.09 -34.08 37.72
CA GLY A 146 17.40 -34.08 36.28
C GLY A 146 16.15 -33.89 35.41
N LEU A 147 15.04 -34.56 35.73
CA LEU A 147 13.78 -34.42 34.99
C LEU A 147 13.20 -33.01 35.09
N HIS A 148 13.19 -32.42 36.28
CA HIS A 148 12.72 -31.05 36.47
C HIS A 148 13.64 -30.03 35.79
N ALA A 149 14.96 -30.25 35.79
CA ALA A 149 15.90 -29.41 35.05
C ALA A 149 15.66 -29.49 33.54
N MET A 150 15.44 -30.68 32.99
CA MET A 150 15.07 -30.85 31.58
C MET A 150 13.76 -30.13 31.24
N ALA A 151 12.73 -30.22 32.09
CA ALA A 151 11.47 -29.52 31.88
C ALA A 151 11.63 -27.99 31.88
N VAL A 152 12.46 -27.45 32.77
CA VAL A 152 12.82 -26.02 32.78
C VAL A 152 13.55 -25.64 31.50
N LEU A 153 14.58 -26.40 31.10
CA LEU A 153 15.35 -26.14 29.88
C LEU A 153 14.49 -26.20 28.61
N ALA A 154 13.61 -27.20 28.50
CA ALA A 154 12.66 -27.31 27.39
C ALA A 154 11.71 -26.11 27.33
N SER A 155 11.23 -25.64 28.49
CA SER A 155 10.36 -24.46 28.56
C SER A 155 11.09 -23.18 28.16
N LEU A 156 12.34 -23.01 28.60
CA LEU A 156 13.20 -21.89 28.19
C LEU A 156 13.49 -21.92 26.69
N ALA A 157 13.78 -23.10 26.13
CA ALA A 157 13.99 -23.27 24.69
C ALA A 157 12.74 -22.89 23.88
N LEU A 158 11.54 -23.24 24.37
CA LEU A 158 10.28 -22.87 23.74
C LEU A 158 10.01 -21.35 23.80
N PHE A 159 10.35 -20.69 24.91
CA PHE A 159 10.27 -19.22 24.97
C PHE A 159 11.32 -18.54 24.10
N ALA A 160 12.54 -19.07 24.06
CA ALA A 160 13.60 -18.56 23.20
C ALA A 160 13.22 -18.68 21.72
N SER A 161 12.65 -19.82 21.30
CA SER A 161 12.22 -20.02 19.91
C SER A 161 11.01 -19.16 19.54
N GLY A 162 10.01 -19.05 20.42
CA GLY A 162 8.85 -18.18 20.20
C GLY A 162 9.23 -16.69 20.18
N GLY A 163 10.09 -16.27 21.10
CA GLY A 163 10.65 -14.92 21.12
C GLY A 163 11.47 -14.62 19.87
N TYR A 164 12.37 -15.54 19.48
CA TYR A 164 13.12 -15.44 18.24
C TYR A 164 12.19 -15.30 17.04
N PHE A 165 11.15 -16.13 16.93
CA PHE A 165 10.18 -16.04 15.82
C PHE A 165 9.49 -14.66 15.74
N LEU A 166 9.07 -14.08 16.87
CA LEU A 166 8.41 -12.77 16.90
C LEU A 166 9.36 -11.61 16.55
N PHE A 167 10.62 -11.66 16.99
CA PHE A 167 11.59 -10.58 16.76
C PHE A 167 12.45 -10.77 15.50
N TYR A 168 12.51 -11.98 14.95
CA TYR A 168 13.16 -12.25 13.66
C TYR A 168 12.47 -11.47 12.55
N HIS A 169 13.19 -10.79 11.67
CA HIS A 169 12.58 -9.96 10.62
C HIS A 169 11.97 -10.76 9.46
N GLY A 170 12.17 -12.08 9.42
CA GLY A 170 11.77 -12.94 8.31
C GLY A 170 12.91 -13.13 7.30
N HIS A 171 12.55 -13.58 6.09
CA HIS A 171 13.49 -13.80 4.99
C HIS A 171 12.84 -13.44 3.65
N ASP A 172 13.65 -13.34 2.61
CA ASP A 172 13.19 -13.18 1.23
C ASP A 172 13.11 -14.55 0.55
N PRO A 173 11.91 -15.16 0.42
CA PRO A 173 11.74 -16.43 -0.27
C PRO A 173 11.79 -16.29 -1.80
N TYR A 174 11.67 -15.08 -2.34
CA TYR A 174 11.52 -14.79 -3.76
C TYR A 174 12.61 -13.82 -4.24
N LYS A 175 13.86 -14.12 -3.89
CA LYS A 175 15.01 -13.31 -4.28
C LYS A 175 15.11 -13.25 -5.81
N ILE A 176 14.99 -12.04 -6.33
CA ILE A 176 15.15 -11.75 -7.75
C ILE A 176 16.34 -10.82 -7.96
N THR A 177 17.16 -11.14 -8.96
CA THR A 177 18.19 -10.27 -9.49
C THR A 177 17.82 -9.99 -10.93
N PHE A 178 17.64 -8.71 -11.26
CA PHE A 178 17.27 -8.27 -12.59
C PHE A 178 18.00 -6.96 -12.90
N GLU A 179 18.65 -6.91 -14.05
CA GLU A 179 19.27 -5.70 -14.56
C GLU A 179 18.55 -5.29 -15.84
N GLN A 180 17.99 -4.08 -15.82
CA GLN A 180 17.27 -3.51 -16.95
C GLN A 180 18.24 -3.06 -18.05
N ALA A 181 17.77 -3.02 -19.30
CA ALA A 181 18.54 -2.49 -20.43
C ALA A 181 18.99 -1.04 -20.17
N PRO A 182 20.22 -0.67 -20.56
CA PRO A 182 20.71 0.69 -20.37
C PRO A 182 19.90 1.69 -21.20
N ALA A 183 19.69 2.87 -20.65
CA ALA A 183 19.05 3.99 -21.34
C ALA A 183 19.93 5.24 -21.22
N PRO A 184 19.90 6.17 -22.21
CA PRO A 184 20.59 7.45 -22.10
C PRO A 184 20.15 8.20 -20.84
N LEU A 185 21.12 8.64 -20.04
CA LEU A 185 20.81 9.26 -18.75
C LEU A 185 20.32 10.70 -18.94
N LEU A 186 19.40 11.12 -18.08
CA LEU A 186 18.92 12.50 -18.05
C LEU A 186 20.00 13.46 -17.55
N SER A 187 20.86 13.03 -16.63
CA SER A 187 22.00 13.81 -16.15
C SER A 187 23.02 14.12 -17.24
N GLU A 188 23.29 13.16 -18.13
CA GLU A 188 24.14 13.36 -19.31
C GLU A 188 23.56 14.38 -20.31
N LYS A 189 22.23 14.58 -20.28
CA LYS A 189 21.53 15.63 -21.04
C LYS A 189 21.50 16.98 -20.31
N GLY A 190 22.19 17.12 -19.18
CA GLY A 190 22.27 18.34 -18.40
C GLY A 190 21.10 18.59 -17.45
N LEU A 191 20.20 17.61 -17.25
CA LEU A 191 19.14 17.73 -16.26
C LEU A 191 19.68 17.45 -14.85
N GLY A 192 19.33 18.30 -13.89
CA GLY A 192 19.61 18.05 -12.48
C GLY A 192 18.65 17.02 -11.88
N ASN A 193 19.10 16.31 -10.85
CA ASN A 193 18.28 15.37 -10.09
C ASN A 193 17.09 16.11 -9.42
N PRO A 194 15.83 15.77 -9.74
CA PRO A 194 14.67 16.43 -9.16
C PRO A 194 14.42 16.00 -7.70
N GLY A 195 15.09 14.94 -7.22
CA GLY A 195 15.07 14.48 -5.82
C GLY A 195 16.10 15.17 -4.90
N GLU A 196 16.85 16.13 -5.43
CA GLU A 196 17.79 16.98 -4.69
C GLU A 196 17.22 18.37 -4.43
N LYS A 197 17.72 19.02 -3.36
CA LYS A 197 17.30 20.37 -2.97
C LYS A 197 17.56 21.36 -4.11
N GLY A 198 16.60 22.25 -4.32
CA GLY A 198 16.72 23.34 -5.29
C GLY A 198 17.41 24.57 -4.72
N ALA A 199 17.28 25.69 -5.43
CA ALA A 199 17.98 26.93 -5.13
C ALA A 199 17.29 27.81 -4.06
N TYR A 200 16.01 27.58 -3.76
CA TYR A 200 15.26 28.42 -2.84
C TYR A 200 15.51 28.02 -1.37
N PRO A 201 15.77 28.98 -0.46
CA PRO A 201 15.59 28.76 0.97
C PRO A 201 14.12 28.44 1.29
N THR A 202 13.89 27.71 2.38
CA THR A 202 12.55 27.25 2.78
C THR A 202 12.13 27.89 4.09
N VAL A 203 10.97 28.56 4.10
CA VAL A 203 10.25 28.97 5.30
C VAL A 203 9.30 27.89 5.72
N TYR A 204 9.38 27.47 6.99
CA TYR A 204 8.41 26.57 7.59
C TYR A 204 7.47 27.32 8.53
N PHE A 205 6.16 27.04 8.44
CA PHE A 205 5.17 27.50 9.42
C PHE A 205 3.94 26.58 9.42
N THR A 206 3.08 26.73 10.44
CA THR A 206 1.77 26.08 10.49
C THR A 206 0.65 27.11 10.44
N TYR A 207 -0.52 26.69 9.98
CA TYR A 207 -1.78 27.42 10.13
C TYR A 207 -2.85 26.47 10.70
N GLY A 208 -3.85 27.02 11.36
CA GLY A 208 -4.89 26.23 12.01
C GLY A 208 -5.90 27.06 12.80
N SER A 209 -6.84 26.37 13.44
CA SER A 209 -7.93 27.00 14.21
C SER A 209 -7.45 27.76 15.45
N GLY A 210 -6.27 27.43 16.00
CA GLY A 210 -5.74 27.98 17.24
C GLY A 210 -6.41 27.40 18.50
N THR A 211 -7.21 26.35 18.35
CA THR A 211 -7.98 25.73 19.46
C THR A 211 -7.74 24.24 19.59
N ASP A 212 -6.73 23.69 18.90
CA ASP A 212 -6.46 22.26 18.93
C ASP A 212 -6.08 21.78 20.34
N LYS A 213 -6.82 20.80 20.85
CA LYS A 213 -6.62 20.28 22.21
C LYS A 213 -5.39 19.40 22.33
N GLN A 214 -5.02 18.71 21.25
CA GLN A 214 -4.03 17.65 21.24
C GLN A 214 -2.70 18.10 20.64
N ARG A 215 -2.71 19.17 19.85
CA ARG A 215 -1.60 19.57 18.98
C ARG A 215 -1.20 21.01 19.24
N ASN A 216 -0.12 21.20 19.99
CA ASN A 216 0.40 22.52 20.34
C ASN A 216 0.74 23.35 19.09
N GLU A 217 1.22 22.72 18.03
CA GLU A 217 1.56 23.37 16.76
C GLU A 217 0.37 23.98 16.01
N PHE A 218 -0.86 23.50 16.29
CA PHE A 218 -2.11 24.01 15.72
C PHE A 218 -2.95 24.82 16.73
N ARG A 219 -2.49 24.91 17.97
CA ARG A 219 -3.07 25.75 19.03
C ARG A 219 -2.27 27.04 19.21
N ASP A 220 -1.02 26.90 19.64
CA ASP A 220 -0.16 28.02 20.05
C ASP A 220 0.92 28.31 18.98
N GLY A 221 1.30 27.31 18.18
CA GLY A 221 2.38 27.41 17.19
C GLY A 221 1.98 27.93 15.81
N ILE A 222 0.70 28.28 15.61
CA ILE A 222 0.21 28.74 14.31
C ILE A 222 0.74 30.13 13.97
N LYS A 223 1.16 30.33 12.73
CA LYS A 223 1.49 31.65 12.18
C LYS A 223 0.24 32.39 11.71
N TYR A 224 -0.71 31.65 11.12
CA TYR A 224 -1.96 32.19 10.62
C TYR A 224 -3.14 31.40 11.17
N LYS A 225 -4.16 32.12 11.65
CA LYS A 225 -5.39 31.53 12.14
C LYS A 225 -6.37 31.30 11.00
N THR A 226 -7.02 30.14 10.99
CA THR A 226 -8.07 29.77 10.03
C THR A 226 -9.44 29.66 10.69
N PRO A 227 -10.54 29.86 9.95
CA PRO A 227 -11.86 29.45 10.38
C PRO A 227 -11.98 27.91 10.41
N THR A 228 -13.05 27.42 11.01
CA THR A 228 -13.47 26.01 10.93
C THR A 228 -14.57 25.85 9.87
N VAL A 229 -14.74 24.63 9.38
CA VAL A 229 -15.73 24.30 8.35
C VAL A 229 -16.73 23.23 8.83
N ASP A 230 -17.96 23.29 8.32
CA ASP A 230 -19.02 22.31 8.65
C ASP A 230 -19.09 21.21 7.60
N ALA A 231 -18.59 20.02 7.93
CA ALA A 231 -18.59 18.84 7.06
C ALA A 231 -19.80 17.92 7.29
N SER A 232 -20.85 18.36 7.99
CA SER A 232 -21.96 17.48 8.41
C SER A 232 -22.69 16.83 7.23
N LEU A 233 -22.75 17.51 6.09
CA LEU A 233 -23.36 16.99 4.86
C LEU A 233 -22.45 15.99 4.14
N LEU A 234 -21.13 16.11 4.31
CA LEU A 234 -20.12 15.25 3.68
C LEU A 234 -19.86 13.97 4.49
N LEU A 235 -20.04 14.01 5.82
CA LEU A 235 -19.81 12.88 6.71
C LEU A 235 -20.98 12.67 7.70
N PRO A 236 -22.17 12.27 7.23
CA PRO A 236 -23.33 12.03 8.08
C PRO A 236 -23.17 10.83 9.04
N GLU A 237 -22.16 9.98 8.82
CA GLU A 237 -21.77 8.88 9.71
C GLU A 237 -21.03 9.34 10.96
N TRP A 238 -20.71 10.63 11.08
CA TRP A 238 -20.26 11.22 12.34
C TRP A 238 -21.42 11.32 13.33
N LYS A 239 -21.91 10.17 13.81
CA LYS A 239 -22.97 10.06 14.82
C LYS A 239 -22.72 8.93 15.83
N GLY A 240 -23.51 8.93 16.90
CA GLY A 240 -23.51 7.88 17.92
C GLY A 240 -22.23 7.84 18.77
N ASP A 241 -21.85 6.65 19.23
CA ASP A 241 -20.72 6.49 20.14
C ASP A 241 -19.35 6.72 19.47
N LYS A 242 -19.26 6.52 18.15
CA LYS A 242 -18.08 6.87 17.34
C LYS A 242 -17.72 8.36 17.47
N THR A 243 -18.74 9.21 17.59
CA THR A 243 -18.61 10.66 17.68
C THR A 243 -18.24 11.14 19.07
N LYS A 244 -18.87 10.60 20.12
CA LYS A 244 -18.68 11.09 21.50
C LYS A 244 -17.21 11.06 21.92
N TRP A 245 -16.53 9.94 21.69
CA TRP A 245 -15.12 9.79 22.04
C TRP A 245 -14.22 10.68 21.20
N ARG A 246 -14.45 10.68 19.89
CA ARG A 246 -13.67 11.47 18.94
C ARG A 246 -13.74 12.96 19.25
N GLN A 247 -14.94 13.49 19.51
CA GLN A 247 -15.13 14.89 19.90
C GLN A 247 -14.50 15.20 21.26
N ARG A 248 -14.58 14.28 22.23
CA ARG A 248 -13.92 14.45 23.53
C ARG A 248 -12.40 14.52 23.40
N TYR A 249 -11.83 13.69 22.53
CA TYR A 249 -10.40 13.66 22.24
C TYR A 249 -9.97 14.95 21.54
N TRP A 250 -10.56 15.26 20.39
CA TRP A 250 -10.13 16.40 19.57
C TRP A 250 -10.57 17.77 20.10
N GLY A 251 -11.68 17.84 20.84
CA GLY A 251 -12.27 19.11 21.30
C GLY A 251 -13.20 19.78 20.29
N PHE A 252 -13.36 19.21 19.09
CA PHE A 252 -14.26 19.68 18.04
C PHE A 252 -15.01 18.52 17.39
N GLY A 253 -16.02 18.82 16.57
CA GLY A 253 -16.81 17.83 15.85
C GLY A 253 -16.99 18.20 14.37
N VAL A 254 -17.75 17.37 13.65
CA VAL A 254 -17.98 17.51 12.19
C VAL A 254 -18.45 18.90 11.73
N LYS A 255 -19.11 19.66 12.60
CA LYS A 255 -19.53 21.05 12.33
C LYS A 255 -18.41 22.10 12.38
N ASN A 256 -17.27 21.74 12.97
CA ASN A 256 -16.17 22.64 13.26
C ASN A 256 -14.83 21.96 12.94
N PHE A 257 -14.72 21.30 11.78
CA PHE A 257 -13.45 20.73 11.36
C PHE A 257 -12.42 21.85 11.14
N PRO A 258 -11.21 21.75 11.71
CA PRO A 258 -10.19 22.76 11.54
C PRO A 258 -9.53 22.64 10.18
N LEU A 259 -9.14 23.77 9.60
CA LEU A 259 -8.22 23.80 8.47
C LEU A 259 -6.79 23.88 8.99
N ASN A 260 -6.23 22.74 9.40
CA ASN A 260 -4.87 22.61 9.91
C ASN A 260 -3.90 22.22 8.78
N GLY A 261 -2.77 22.92 8.65
CA GLY A 261 -1.76 22.60 7.63
C GLY A 261 -0.35 22.99 8.04
N ARG A 262 0.62 22.16 7.65
CA ARG A 262 2.06 22.44 7.74
C ARG A 262 2.57 22.90 6.39
N VAL A 263 3.26 24.03 6.36
CA VAL A 263 3.69 24.68 5.13
C VAL A 263 5.21 24.74 5.07
N TRP A 264 5.75 24.34 3.92
CA TRP A 264 7.10 24.65 3.47
C TRP A 264 6.95 25.55 2.24
N MET A 265 7.41 26.79 2.34
CA MET A 265 7.25 27.80 1.31
C MET A 265 8.62 28.34 0.87
N PRO A 266 8.89 28.47 -0.43
CA PRO A 266 10.13 29.10 -0.91
C PRO A 266 10.22 30.57 -0.48
N GLU A 267 11.41 31.00 -0.09
CA GLU A 267 11.73 32.42 0.06
C GLU A 267 11.97 33.06 -1.31
N GLY A 268 11.14 34.03 -1.68
CA GLY A 268 11.31 34.78 -2.92
C GLY A 268 10.14 35.71 -3.25
N ASP A 269 10.34 36.49 -4.31
CA ASP A 269 9.32 37.36 -4.87
C ASP A 269 8.43 36.62 -5.87
N GLY A 270 7.19 37.10 -6.01
CA GLY A 270 6.20 36.51 -6.92
C GLY A 270 5.38 35.37 -6.31
N LYS A 271 4.60 34.73 -7.20
CA LYS A 271 3.72 33.60 -6.86
C LYS A 271 4.43 32.30 -7.16
N PHE A 272 4.23 31.32 -6.28
CA PHE A 272 4.71 29.96 -6.46
C PHE A 272 3.53 29.00 -6.65
N PRO A 273 3.65 28.00 -7.55
CA PRO A 273 2.68 26.91 -7.62
C PRO A 273 2.54 26.19 -6.29
N ILE A 274 1.39 25.56 -6.05
CA ILE A 274 1.10 24.93 -4.75
C ILE A 274 0.83 23.43 -4.89
N VAL A 275 1.38 22.65 -3.97
CA VAL A 275 1.21 21.20 -3.85
C VAL A 275 0.63 20.89 -2.47
N LEU A 276 -0.60 20.37 -2.43
CA LEU A 276 -1.22 19.90 -1.19
C LEU A 276 -1.00 18.39 -1.06
N ILE A 277 -0.59 17.92 0.12
CA ILE A 277 -0.36 16.50 0.41
C ILE A 277 -1.24 16.08 1.59
N VAL A 278 -2.16 15.14 1.37
CA VAL A 278 -3.02 14.59 2.43
C VAL A 278 -2.65 13.15 2.77
N HIS A 279 -2.60 12.84 4.07
CA HIS A 279 -2.33 11.47 4.53
C HIS A 279 -3.57 10.57 4.43
N GLY A 280 -3.35 9.26 4.52
CA GLY A 280 -4.43 8.28 4.57
C GLY A 280 -4.87 7.91 5.98
N ASN A 281 -5.59 6.80 6.07
CA ASN A 281 -6.10 6.30 7.34
C ASN A 281 -4.98 5.67 8.17
N HIS A 282 -4.82 6.15 9.40
CA HIS A 282 -3.97 5.54 10.41
C HIS A 282 -4.70 5.48 11.76
N GLY A 283 -3.99 5.36 12.89
CA GLY A 283 -4.59 5.67 14.19
C GLY A 283 -4.74 7.19 14.33
N MET A 284 -5.91 7.70 14.69
CA MET A 284 -6.09 9.16 14.84
C MET A 284 -5.19 9.78 15.92
N GLU A 285 -4.69 8.97 16.86
CA GLU A 285 -3.76 9.37 17.93
C GLU A 285 -2.30 9.47 17.46
N GLU A 286 -2.00 9.05 16.22
CA GLU A 286 -0.66 9.04 15.62
C GLU A 286 -0.64 9.96 14.40
N TYR A 287 -0.11 11.17 14.59
CA TYR A 287 -0.25 12.26 13.61
C TYR A 287 0.55 11.99 12.34
N SER A 288 -0.15 11.95 11.22
CA SER A 288 0.43 11.50 9.94
C SER A 288 0.98 12.63 9.06
N ASP A 289 0.48 13.86 9.20
CA ASP A 289 0.93 15.05 8.45
C ASP A 289 2.42 15.43 8.61
N PRO A 290 3.11 15.23 9.76
CA PRO A 290 4.54 15.54 9.85
C PRO A 290 5.40 14.64 8.95
N GLY A 291 4.87 13.48 8.55
CA GLY A 291 5.60 12.44 7.83
C GLY A 291 6.02 12.79 6.40
N TYR A 292 5.51 13.91 5.86
CA TYR A 292 5.85 14.40 4.52
C TYR A 292 6.83 15.58 4.55
N ALA A 293 7.44 15.90 5.70
CA ALA A 293 8.38 17.01 5.81
C ALA A 293 9.52 16.94 4.78
N TYR A 294 10.03 15.74 4.50
CA TYR A 294 11.09 15.54 3.49
C TYR A 294 10.65 15.92 2.06
N LEU A 295 9.38 15.70 1.70
CA LEU A 295 8.80 16.16 0.43
C LEU A 295 8.52 17.66 0.49
N GLY A 296 8.02 18.16 1.63
CA GLY A 296 7.76 19.58 1.85
C GLY A 296 9.02 20.42 1.66
N GLU A 297 10.11 20.05 2.31
CA GLU A 297 11.42 20.71 2.17
C GLU A 297 11.97 20.62 0.73
N LEU A 298 11.87 19.45 0.10
CA LEU A 298 12.30 19.26 -1.28
C LEU A 298 11.54 20.20 -2.22
N LEU A 299 10.22 20.08 -2.25
CA LEU A 299 9.35 20.83 -3.15
C LEU A 299 9.50 22.35 -2.93
N SER A 300 9.53 22.78 -1.66
CA SER A 300 9.79 24.18 -1.30
C SER A 300 11.12 24.68 -1.84
N SER A 301 12.21 23.94 -1.63
CA SER A 301 13.52 24.37 -2.14
C SER A 301 13.58 24.46 -3.67
N ARG A 302 12.64 23.81 -4.37
CA ARG A 302 12.53 23.82 -5.83
C ARG A 302 11.52 24.83 -6.37
N GLY A 303 10.93 25.67 -5.52
CA GLY A 303 10.02 26.73 -5.93
C GLY A 303 8.53 26.34 -5.91
N PHE A 304 8.14 25.40 -5.06
CA PHE A 304 6.73 25.03 -4.87
C PHE A 304 6.30 25.30 -3.43
N ILE A 305 5.13 25.90 -3.21
CA ILE A 305 4.53 25.87 -1.87
C ILE A 305 4.06 24.44 -1.61
N ALA A 306 4.61 23.79 -0.61
CA ALA A 306 4.19 22.46 -0.21
C ALA A 306 3.44 22.51 1.11
N VAL A 307 2.24 21.93 1.12
CA VAL A 307 1.37 21.94 2.30
C VAL A 307 0.97 20.52 2.67
N SER A 308 1.36 20.05 3.85
CA SER A 308 0.83 18.80 4.39
C SER A 308 -0.41 19.06 5.25
N ILE A 309 -1.51 18.44 4.87
CA ILE A 309 -2.83 18.63 5.47
C ILE A 309 -3.08 17.63 6.59
N ASP A 310 -3.60 18.12 7.72
CA ASP A 310 -4.01 17.31 8.86
C ASP A 310 -5.48 16.91 8.74
N GLU A 311 -5.71 15.61 8.57
CA GLU A 311 -7.03 14.98 8.62
C GLU A 311 -7.07 13.84 9.64
N ASN A 312 -6.21 13.85 10.66
CA ASN A 312 -6.13 12.74 11.63
C ASN A 312 -7.48 12.52 12.33
N PHE A 313 -8.29 13.57 12.48
CA PHE A 313 -9.64 13.46 13.02
C PHE A 313 -10.61 12.64 12.17
N ALA A 314 -10.31 12.35 10.91
CA ALA A 314 -11.06 11.43 10.04
C ALA A 314 -10.53 9.98 10.04
N ASN A 315 -9.41 9.71 10.73
CA ASN A 315 -8.80 8.38 10.79
C ASN A 315 -9.52 7.42 11.74
N GLY A 316 -9.32 6.12 11.58
CA GLY A 316 -9.80 5.09 12.49
C GLY A 316 -9.23 5.23 13.90
N THR A 317 -9.98 4.73 14.87
CA THR A 317 -9.54 4.59 16.27
C THR A 317 -10.21 3.37 16.90
N TRP A 318 -9.93 3.11 18.17
CA TRP A 318 -10.54 2.02 18.92
C TRP A 318 -12.07 2.07 18.96
N SER A 319 -12.66 3.26 18.94
CA SER A 319 -14.12 3.48 18.90
C SER A 319 -14.73 3.31 17.51
N GLY A 320 -13.90 3.08 16.48
CA GLY A 320 -14.34 2.72 15.14
C GLY A 320 -13.71 3.54 14.02
N ASP A 321 -13.93 3.04 12.81
CA ASP A 321 -13.58 3.63 11.52
C ASP A 321 -14.87 4.01 10.75
N PHE A 322 -14.74 4.89 9.76
CA PHE A 322 -15.80 5.30 8.83
C PHE A 322 -15.88 4.40 7.58
N MET A 323 -14.90 3.50 7.39
CA MET A 323 -14.90 2.45 6.37
C MET A 323 -15.00 2.97 4.92
N GLY A 324 -14.49 4.17 4.64
CA GLY A 324 -14.50 4.79 3.31
C GLY A 324 -15.54 5.89 3.14
N LYS A 325 -16.51 5.97 4.04
CA LYS A 325 -17.57 6.99 3.98
C LYS A 325 -17.06 8.41 4.26
N GLU A 326 -15.85 8.53 4.79
CA GLU A 326 -15.16 9.81 4.98
C GLU A 326 -14.50 10.34 3.70
N MET A 327 -14.41 9.56 2.61
CA MET A 327 -13.70 9.97 1.39
C MET A 327 -14.19 11.32 0.82
N PRO A 328 -15.50 11.60 0.73
CA PRO A 328 -15.98 12.91 0.27
C PRO A 328 -15.53 14.06 1.16
N ALA A 329 -15.54 13.87 2.49
CA ALA A 329 -15.11 14.90 3.43
C ALA A 329 -13.62 15.19 3.31
N ARG A 330 -12.78 14.17 3.15
CA ARG A 330 -11.33 14.33 2.90
C ARG A 330 -11.06 15.10 1.61
N ALA A 331 -11.72 14.70 0.52
CA ALA A 331 -11.60 15.37 -0.77
C ALA A 331 -12.04 16.85 -0.70
N TRP A 332 -13.14 17.12 -0.02
CA TRP A 332 -13.66 18.48 0.16
C TRP A 332 -12.74 19.35 1.04
N LEU A 333 -12.12 18.78 2.09
CA LEU A 333 -11.18 19.49 2.94
C LEU A 333 -9.96 20.01 2.15
N LEU A 334 -9.40 19.21 1.23
CA LEU A 334 -8.34 19.67 0.31
C LEU A 334 -8.74 20.96 -0.43
N LEU A 335 -9.97 21.04 -0.94
CA LEU A 335 -10.47 22.21 -1.65
C LEU A 335 -10.74 23.39 -0.70
N LYS A 336 -11.21 23.13 0.53
CA LYS A 336 -11.34 24.16 1.57
C LYS A 336 -10.01 24.76 2.00
N HIS A 337 -8.93 23.99 1.95
CA HIS A 337 -7.59 24.55 2.13
C HIS A 337 -7.21 25.50 0.97
N LEU A 338 -7.49 25.14 -0.28
CA LEU A 338 -7.24 26.04 -1.42
C LEU A 338 -8.09 27.32 -1.35
N GLU A 339 -9.36 27.23 -0.91
CA GLU A 339 -10.24 28.38 -0.66
C GLU A 339 -9.65 29.33 0.41
N GLN A 340 -9.09 28.76 1.48
CA GLN A 340 -8.39 29.56 2.49
C GLN A 340 -7.12 30.22 1.95
N TRP A 341 -6.33 29.51 1.14
CA TRP A 341 -5.18 30.09 0.45
C TRP A 341 -5.57 31.20 -0.53
N ALA A 342 -6.72 31.07 -1.22
CA ALA A 342 -7.24 32.11 -2.10
C ALA A 342 -7.58 33.39 -1.33
N THR A 343 -8.18 33.23 -0.15
CA THR A 343 -8.48 34.37 0.75
C THR A 343 -7.19 35.10 1.11
N TRP A 344 -6.15 34.37 1.54
CA TRP A 344 -4.86 34.97 1.91
C TRP A 344 -4.09 35.58 0.74
N ALA A 345 -4.11 34.94 -0.43
CA ALA A 345 -3.40 35.41 -1.61
C ALA A 345 -4.01 36.67 -2.21
N ASN A 346 -5.30 36.93 -1.95
CA ASN A 346 -6.05 38.07 -2.48
C ASN A 346 -6.22 39.23 -1.48
N ASP A 347 -5.86 39.06 -0.21
CA ASP A 347 -5.93 40.12 0.81
C ASP A 347 -4.60 40.92 0.87
N PRO A 348 -4.57 42.20 0.46
CA PRO A 348 -3.35 43.02 0.47
C PRO A 348 -2.73 43.24 1.85
N THR A 349 -3.48 42.99 2.93
CA THR A 349 -3.01 43.13 4.31
C THR A 349 -2.41 41.85 4.87
N HIS A 350 -2.61 40.71 4.20
CA HIS A 350 -2.14 39.42 4.67
C HIS A 350 -0.67 39.16 4.27
N GLY A 351 0.10 38.54 5.17
CA GLY A 351 1.52 38.22 4.91
C GLY A 351 1.80 37.20 3.80
N LEU A 352 0.74 36.64 3.19
CA LEU A 352 0.80 35.72 2.04
C LEU A 352 0.18 36.33 0.77
N TYR A 353 -0.10 37.64 0.77
CA TYR A 353 -0.62 38.34 -0.39
C TYR A 353 0.25 38.08 -1.62
N GLN A 354 -0.38 37.67 -2.72
CA GLN A 354 0.29 37.35 -3.99
C GLN A 354 1.45 36.33 -3.88
N LYS A 355 1.44 35.43 -2.88
CA LYS A 355 2.47 34.38 -2.74
C LYS A 355 2.11 33.04 -3.39
N ALA A 356 0.82 32.69 -3.47
CA ALA A 356 0.39 31.41 -4.05
C ALA A 356 -0.22 31.59 -5.45
N ASP A 357 0.16 30.72 -6.38
CA ASP A 357 -0.46 30.59 -7.70
C ASP A 357 -1.49 29.46 -7.70
N LEU A 358 -2.77 29.82 -7.52
CA LEU A 358 -3.87 28.86 -7.45
C LEU A 358 -4.39 28.43 -8.84
N ASN A 359 -3.78 28.91 -9.92
CA ASN A 359 -3.99 28.38 -11.27
C ASN A 359 -3.01 27.23 -11.61
N ASN A 360 -2.06 26.97 -10.71
CA ASN A 360 -1.01 25.95 -10.85
C ASN A 360 -0.97 25.09 -9.59
N VAL A 361 -1.93 24.16 -9.48
CA VAL A 361 -2.12 23.30 -8.29
C VAL A 361 -1.85 21.84 -8.64
N VAL A 362 -1.15 21.12 -7.74
CA VAL A 362 -1.14 19.65 -7.70
C VAL A 362 -1.71 19.17 -6.38
N LEU A 363 -2.59 18.16 -6.44
CA LEU A 363 -3.10 17.47 -5.27
C LEU A 363 -2.42 16.11 -5.14
N ALA A 364 -1.81 15.86 -3.98
CA ALA A 364 -1.19 14.60 -3.64
C ALA A 364 -1.89 13.96 -2.44
N GLY A 365 -1.94 12.63 -2.43
CA GLY A 365 -2.47 11.92 -1.29
C GLY A 365 -1.92 10.51 -1.15
N HIS A 366 -1.88 10.00 0.07
CA HIS A 366 -1.40 8.66 0.39
C HIS A 366 -2.53 7.74 0.88
N SER A 367 -2.60 6.49 0.44
CA SER A 367 -3.59 5.51 0.91
C SER A 367 -5.01 6.02 0.66
N ARG A 368 -5.85 6.12 1.69
CA ARG A 368 -7.16 6.76 1.55
C ARG A 368 -7.10 8.21 1.08
N GLY A 369 -6.05 8.95 1.44
CA GLY A 369 -5.79 10.29 0.90
C GLY A 369 -5.49 10.27 -0.60
N GLY A 370 -4.88 9.18 -1.09
CA GLY A 370 -4.61 8.95 -2.51
C GLY A 370 -5.87 8.67 -3.33
N GLU A 371 -6.94 8.14 -2.72
CA GLU A 371 -8.29 8.09 -3.32
C GLU A 371 -9.01 9.44 -3.20
N ALA A 372 -8.79 10.19 -2.10
CA ALA A 372 -9.40 11.49 -1.90
C ALA A 372 -8.90 12.58 -2.87
N ALA A 373 -7.61 12.56 -3.27
CA ALA A 373 -7.05 13.53 -4.20
C ALA A 373 -7.73 13.55 -5.59
N PRO A 374 -7.94 12.43 -6.30
CA PRO A 374 -8.70 12.42 -7.55
C PRO A 374 -10.19 12.78 -7.34
N ILE A 375 -10.81 12.42 -6.20
CA ILE A 375 -12.16 12.88 -5.86
C ILE A 375 -12.20 14.42 -5.75
N ALA A 376 -11.20 15.03 -5.10
CA ALA A 376 -11.11 16.48 -4.96
C ALA A 376 -10.95 17.17 -6.33
N ALA A 377 -10.11 16.62 -7.21
CA ALA A 377 -9.96 17.11 -8.58
C ALA A 377 -11.29 17.09 -9.37
N GLN A 378 -12.13 16.08 -9.15
CA GLN A 378 -13.47 16.02 -9.73
C GLN A 378 -14.44 17.02 -9.08
N PHE A 379 -14.47 17.10 -7.74
CA PHE A 379 -15.34 18.02 -7.01
C PHE A 379 -15.07 19.49 -7.35
N ASN A 380 -13.81 19.83 -7.63
CA ASN A 380 -13.40 21.17 -8.05
C ASN A 380 -14.12 21.69 -9.31
N LYS A 381 -14.66 20.79 -10.15
CA LYS A 381 -15.40 21.13 -11.38
C LYS A 381 -16.92 21.19 -11.18
N LEU A 382 -17.43 20.78 -10.02
CA LEU A 382 -18.87 20.68 -9.76
C LEU A 382 -19.37 21.94 -9.04
N SER A 383 -20.68 22.22 -9.17
CA SER A 383 -21.37 23.28 -8.44
C SER A 383 -22.02 22.81 -7.14
N HIS A 384 -22.14 21.50 -6.94
CA HIS A 384 -22.79 20.90 -5.78
C HIS A 384 -22.13 19.56 -5.43
N PHE A 385 -22.21 19.18 -4.15
CA PHE A 385 -21.80 17.85 -3.70
C PHE A 385 -22.72 16.75 -4.27
N PRO A 386 -22.19 15.74 -4.97
CA PRO A 386 -23.02 14.74 -5.66
C PRO A 386 -23.87 13.84 -4.75
N ASP A 387 -23.52 13.66 -3.47
CA ASP A 387 -24.33 12.82 -2.57
C ASP A 387 -25.32 13.63 -1.73
N ASN A 388 -25.16 14.96 -1.69
CA ASN A 388 -26.12 15.86 -1.05
C ASN A 388 -25.99 17.29 -1.59
N ALA A 389 -26.83 17.65 -2.55
CA ALA A 389 -26.78 18.93 -3.25
C ALA A 389 -27.14 20.16 -2.38
N ASN A 390 -27.41 20.00 -1.08
CA ASN A 390 -27.48 21.16 -0.17
C ASN A 390 -26.10 21.77 0.09
N GLU A 391 -25.03 20.99 -0.07
CA GLU A 391 -23.66 21.51 -0.07
C GLU A 391 -23.34 22.05 -1.46
N LYS A 392 -23.11 23.35 -1.54
CA LYS A 392 -22.75 24.06 -2.77
C LYS A 392 -21.23 24.19 -2.89
N PHE A 393 -20.73 24.07 -4.11
CA PHE A 393 -19.33 24.21 -4.43
C PHE A 393 -19.12 25.44 -5.33
N ASP A 394 -18.00 26.12 -5.12
CA ASP A 394 -17.53 27.25 -5.94
C ASP A 394 -16.00 27.31 -5.89
N PHE A 395 -15.35 26.18 -6.22
CA PHE A 395 -13.91 26.00 -6.03
C PHE A 395 -13.09 26.43 -7.25
N HIS A 396 -13.28 25.76 -8.39
CA HIS A 396 -12.73 26.13 -9.70
C HIS A 396 -11.22 26.46 -9.74
N PHE A 397 -10.39 25.84 -8.89
CA PHE A 397 -8.94 26.03 -8.88
C PHE A 397 -8.26 25.38 -10.08
N GLY A 398 -7.09 25.89 -10.50
CA GLY A 398 -6.30 25.35 -11.60
C GLY A 398 -5.53 24.09 -11.22
N ILE A 399 -6.25 23.01 -10.91
CA ILE A 399 -5.66 21.70 -10.59
C ILE A 399 -5.16 21.07 -11.89
N LYS A 400 -3.83 21.00 -12.04
CA LYS A 400 -3.15 20.49 -13.24
C LYS A 400 -2.68 19.04 -13.10
N GLY A 401 -2.57 18.54 -11.88
CA GLY A 401 -2.13 17.18 -11.64
C GLY A 401 -2.56 16.57 -10.32
N VAL A 402 -2.58 15.24 -10.28
CA VAL A 402 -2.84 14.43 -9.10
C VAL A 402 -1.72 13.43 -8.88
N ILE A 403 -1.25 13.29 -7.64
CA ILE A 403 -0.27 12.28 -7.21
C ILE A 403 -0.92 11.34 -6.19
N ALA A 404 -1.04 10.07 -6.52
CA ALA A 404 -1.61 9.04 -5.67
C ALA A 404 -0.52 8.08 -5.16
N ILE A 405 -0.16 8.20 -3.88
CA ILE A 405 0.85 7.35 -3.23
C ILE A 405 0.12 6.18 -2.58
N ALA A 406 0.49 4.96 -2.93
CA ALA A 406 -0.11 3.71 -2.45
C ALA A 406 -1.63 3.81 -2.20
N PRO A 407 -2.41 4.31 -3.18
CA PRO A 407 -3.76 4.77 -2.91
C PRO A 407 -4.72 3.61 -2.70
N THR A 408 -5.85 3.89 -2.06
CA THR A 408 -7.04 3.04 -2.25
C THR A 408 -7.72 3.39 -3.58
N ASP A 409 -8.56 2.49 -4.11
CA ASP A 409 -9.51 2.81 -5.18
C ASP A 409 -10.74 1.90 -5.10
N LYS A 410 -11.31 1.84 -3.89
CA LYS A 410 -12.45 0.97 -3.59
C LYS A 410 -13.39 1.50 -2.52
N ARG A 411 -13.02 2.58 -1.83
CA ARG A 411 -13.64 3.01 -0.56
C ARG A 411 -14.82 3.94 -0.78
N TYR A 412 -14.78 4.78 -1.81
CA TYR A 412 -15.92 5.60 -2.22
C TYR A 412 -16.77 4.85 -3.23
N ASP A 413 -18.09 4.83 -3.07
CA ASP A 413 -18.96 4.04 -3.96
C ASP A 413 -18.91 4.54 -5.42
N ARG A 414 -18.68 5.85 -5.63
CA ARG A 414 -18.54 6.44 -6.96
C ARG A 414 -17.10 6.36 -7.44
N ARG A 415 -16.87 5.56 -8.50
CA ARG A 415 -15.57 5.52 -9.18
C ARG A 415 -15.38 6.77 -10.03
N ILE A 416 -14.36 7.55 -9.71
CA ILE A 416 -14.10 8.84 -10.35
C ILE A 416 -13.49 8.63 -11.74
N LYS A 417 -14.05 9.33 -12.73
CA LYS A 417 -13.50 9.47 -14.07
C LYS A 417 -12.95 10.88 -14.21
N LEU A 418 -11.68 11.01 -14.55
CA LEU A 418 -11.04 12.31 -14.75
C LEU A 418 -10.79 12.55 -16.24
N GLN A 419 -10.74 13.83 -16.59
CA GLN A 419 -10.47 14.29 -17.94
C GLN A 419 -9.44 15.41 -17.90
N ASP A 420 -8.51 15.37 -18.85
CA ASP A 420 -7.57 16.47 -19.14
C ASP A 420 -6.76 16.88 -17.90
N ILE A 421 -6.15 15.89 -17.24
CA ILE A 421 -5.34 16.10 -16.03
C ILE A 421 -4.12 15.17 -16.02
N ASN A 422 -3.01 15.67 -15.48
CA ASN A 422 -1.81 14.87 -15.29
C ASN A 422 -1.97 13.95 -14.07
N TYR A 423 -1.47 12.72 -14.13
CA TYR A 423 -1.62 11.76 -13.04
C TYR A 423 -0.36 10.94 -12.82
N LEU A 424 0.03 10.80 -11.55
CA LEU A 424 1.10 9.90 -11.13
C LEU A 424 0.57 9.00 -10.00
N THR A 425 0.77 7.69 -10.11
CA THR A 425 0.57 6.78 -8.98
C THR A 425 1.83 5.99 -8.65
N LEU A 426 2.11 5.84 -7.36
CA LEU A 426 3.26 5.06 -6.84
C LEU A 426 2.72 3.92 -5.98
N GLN A 427 3.23 2.69 -6.11
CA GLN A 427 2.81 1.56 -5.28
C GLN A 427 3.99 0.66 -4.91
N GLY A 428 4.06 0.23 -3.66
CA GLY A 428 5.06 -0.75 -3.21
C GLY A 428 4.58 -2.20 -3.37
N SER A 429 5.46 -3.09 -3.82
CA SER A 429 5.12 -4.52 -3.93
C SER A 429 4.99 -5.23 -2.59
N TYR A 430 5.62 -4.68 -1.53
CA TYR A 430 5.56 -5.16 -0.14
C TYR A 430 4.64 -4.29 0.72
N ASP A 431 3.75 -3.52 0.09
CA ASP A 431 2.64 -2.87 0.77
C ASP A 431 1.70 -3.94 1.34
N SER A 432 1.61 -4.04 2.66
CA SER A 432 0.71 -5.00 3.31
C SER A 432 -0.54 -4.36 3.90
N ASP A 433 -0.75 -3.05 3.71
CA ASP A 433 -1.98 -2.36 4.13
C ASP A 433 -2.98 -2.28 2.97
N GLU A 434 -2.48 -2.00 1.76
CA GLU A 434 -3.19 -2.05 0.48
C GLU A 434 -2.35 -2.86 -0.53
N ALA A 435 -2.49 -4.18 -0.48
CA ALA A 435 -1.58 -5.13 -1.11
C ALA A 435 -1.57 -5.16 -2.66
N SER A 436 -2.36 -4.32 -3.31
CA SER A 436 -2.53 -4.31 -4.76
C SER A 436 -2.40 -2.91 -5.32
N PHE A 437 -2.02 -2.82 -6.60
CA PHE A 437 -1.77 -1.55 -7.27
C PHE A 437 -3.05 -0.79 -7.66
N PHE A 438 -3.89 -0.45 -6.68
CA PHE A 438 -5.21 0.14 -6.88
C PHE A 438 -5.19 1.48 -7.63
N GLY A 439 -4.10 2.25 -7.53
CA GLY A 439 -3.94 3.49 -8.29
C GLY A 439 -3.95 3.31 -9.81
N PHE A 440 -3.67 2.08 -10.30
CA PHE A 440 -3.77 1.74 -11.71
C PHE A 440 -5.22 1.77 -12.22
N ARG A 441 -6.21 1.43 -11.39
CA ARG A 441 -7.62 1.55 -11.77
C ARG A 441 -8.03 2.99 -12.02
N GLN A 442 -7.57 3.94 -11.19
CA GLN A 442 -7.81 5.35 -11.44
C GLN A 442 -7.08 5.82 -12.69
N TYR A 443 -5.84 5.37 -12.94
CA TYR A 443 -5.11 5.61 -14.19
C TYR A 443 -5.92 5.19 -15.43
N GLN A 444 -6.57 4.02 -15.39
CA GLN A 444 -7.40 3.54 -16.50
C GLN A 444 -8.59 4.48 -16.78
N ARG A 445 -9.17 5.09 -15.74
CA ARG A 445 -10.33 6.00 -15.84
C ARG A 445 -10.00 7.46 -16.16
N ILE A 446 -8.83 7.73 -16.73
CA ILE A 446 -8.43 9.06 -17.20
C ILE A 446 -8.44 9.10 -18.73
N ALA A 447 -9.18 10.07 -19.28
CA ALA A 447 -9.24 10.36 -20.71
C ALA A 447 -8.61 11.73 -21.02
N PHE A 448 -8.02 11.84 -22.21
CA PHE A 448 -7.48 13.09 -22.76
C PHE A 448 -8.31 13.47 -23.98
N ASN A 449 -9.03 14.58 -23.88
CA ASN A 449 -10.03 15.03 -24.86
C ASN A 449 -9.72 16.42 -25.41
N ASP A 450 -8.85 17.19 -24.75
CA ASP A 450 -8.40 18.49 -25.24
C ASP A 450 -7.10 18.40 -26.08
N SER A 451 -6.64 19.56 -26.58
CA SER A 451 -5.39 19.67 -27.34
C SER A 451 -4.15 19.89 -26.48
N ALA A 452 -4.31 20.04 -25.17
CA ALA A 452 -3.19 20.28 -24.28
C ALA A 452 -2.40 18.97 -24.04
N PHE A 453 -1.12 19.14 -23.72
CA PHE A 453 -0.31 17.99 -23.35
C PHE A 453 -0.64 17.54 -21.93
N HIS A 454 -1.13 16.30 -21.80
CA HIS A 454 -1.39 15.64 -20.53
C HIS A 454 -0.75 14.25 -20.55
N PHE A 455 -0.36 13.75 -19.38
CA PHE A 455 0.12 12.38 -19.23
C PHE A 455 -0.38 11.72 -17.95
N LYS A 456 -0.47 10.40 -17.98
CA LYS A 456 -0.72 9.56 -16.83
C LYS A 456 0.41 8.56 -16.71
N ALA A 457 0.85 8.32 -15.48
CA ALA A 457 1.97 7.43 -15.17
C ALA A 457 1.68 6.60 -13.91
N GLY A 458 2.15 5.36 -13.91
CA GLY A 458 2.22 4.50 -12.75
C GLY A 458 3.64 4.01 -12.51
N LEU A 459 4.02 3.87 -11.24
CA LEU A 459 5.26 3.24 -10.82
C LEU A 459 4.95 2.14 -9.81
N TYR A 460 5.34 0.91 -10.13
CA TYR A 460 5.35 -0.20 -9.19
C TYR A 460 6.79 -0.45 -8.69
N LEU A 461 6.98 -0.35 -7.39
CA LEU A 461 8.29 -0.37 -6.72
C LEU A 461 8.45 -1.71 -6.01
N HIS A 462 9.30 -2.59 -6.55
CA HIS A 462 9.59 -3.85 -5.87
C HIS A 462 10.28 -3.58 -4.52
N LYS A 463 9.91 -4.30 -3.46
CA LYS A 463 10.44 -4.17 -2.08
C LYS A 463 10.08 -2.90 -1.31
N ALA A 464 9.27 -2.00 -1.86
CA ALA A 464 8.71 -0.89 -1.10
C ALA A 464 7.45 -1.34 -0.34
N ASN A 465 7.23 -0.79 0.86
CA ASN A 465 6.03 -1.03 1.67
C ASN A 465 5.05 0.16 1.62
N HIS A 466 3.93 0.08 2.33
CA HIS A 466 2.99 1.19 2.46
C HIS A 466 3.60 2.35 3.26
N GLY A 467 4.14 2.02 4.44
CA GLY A 467 4.47 2.98 5.49
C GLY A 467 5.59 3.96 5.15
N GLN A 468 6.67 3.52 4.49
CA GLN A 468 7.91 4.29 4.39
C GLN A 468 7.82 5.53 3.47
N PHE A 469 6.75 5.70 2.69
CA PHE A 469 6.46 6.99 2.03
C PHE A 469 6.17 8.11 3.05
N ASN A 470 5.78 7.74 4.27
CA ASN A 470 5.55 8.64 5.41
C ASN A 470 6.58 8.34 6.51
N SER A 471 7.37 9.34 6.92
CA SER A 471 8.45 9.11 7.89
C SER A 471 7.97 8.77 9.31
N VAL A 472 6.68 8.92 9.62
CA VAL A 472 6.09 8.54 10.92
C VAL A 472 5.71 7.06 10.94
N TRP A 473 5.16 6.53 9.85
CA TRP A 473 4.57 5.18 9.81
C TRP A 473 5.63 4.05 9.80
N GLY A 474 6.73 4.27 9.07
CA GLY A 474 7.91 3.39 9.11
C GLY A 474 7.73 2.04 8.40
N ARG A 475 8.48 1.03 8.88
CA ARG A 475 8.66 -0.28 8.18
C ARG A 475 7.52 -1.28 8.40
N TYR A 476 6.66 -1.05 9.39
CA TYR A 476 5.61 -2.01 9.75
C TYR A 476 4.25 -1.47 9.34
N ASP A 477 3.67 -2.05 8.30
CA ASP A 477 2.32 -1.75 7.77
C ASP A 477 1.23 -2.36 8.68
N GLY A 478 1.40 -2.25 10.00
CA GLY A 478 0.51 -2.86 10.98
C GLY A 478 0.82 -2.46 12.42
N GLY A 479 -0.21 -2.49 13.26
CA GLY A 479 -0.10 -2.22 14.69
C GLY A 479 0.41 -3.41 15.50
N ALA A 480 0.97 -3.14 16.68
CA ALA A 480 1.29 -4.20 17.64
C ALA A 480 0.00 -4.82 18.24
N PRO A 481 -0.02 -6.13 18.53
CA PRO A 481 1.08 -7.09 18.37
C PRO A 481 1.19 -7.69 16.96
N GLY A 482 0.21 -7.48 16.07
CA GLY A 482 0.18 -8.07 14.73
C GLY A 482 1.42 -7.79 13.88
N LYS A 483 2.05 -6.62 14.05
CA LYS A 483 3.26 -6.23 13.31
C LYS A 483 4.43 -7.21 13.45
N TYR A 484 4.50 -7.95 14.56
CA TYR A 484 5.56 -8.94 14.80
C TYR A 484 5.39 -10.21 13.95
N LEU A 485 4.31 -10.34 13.18
CA LEU A 485 4.11 -11.42 12.23
C LEU A 485 4.50 -11.05 10.79
N LEU A 486 4.73 -9.76 10.53
CA LEU A 486 5.14 -9.27 9.21
C LEU A 486 6.54 -9.76 8.85
N ASN A 487 6.71 -10.14 7.60
CA ASN A 487 7.98 -10.44 6.96
C ASN A 487 8.55 -9.15 6.37
N VAL A 488 9.35 -8.45 7.16
CA VAL A 488 9.94 -7.16 6.78
C VAL A 488 11.36 -7.28 6.24
N ALA A 489 11.96 -8.48 6.26
CA ALA A 489 13.32 -8.69 5.77
C ALA A 489 13.54 -8.33 4.28
N PRO A 490 12.59 -8.58 3.35
CA PRO A 490 12.80 -8.30 1.93
C PRO A 490 12.76 -6.81 1.58
N MET A 491 12.16 -5.98 2.43
CA MET A 491 11.84 -4.59 2.13
C MET A 491 13.11 -3.72 1.99
N MET A 492 13.07 -2.76 1.07
CA MET A 492 14.12 -1.74 0.92
C MET A 492 14.17 -0.82 2.15
N SER A 493 15.22 0.01 2.23
CA SER A 493 15.35 0.97 3.33
C SER A 493 14.36 2.14 3.18
N LEU A 494 14.05 2.80 4.31
CA LEU A 494 13.26 4.05 4.31
C LEU A 494 13.88 5.10 3.38
N ALA A 495 15.21 5.25 3.43
CA ALA A 495 15.93 6.23 2.64
C ALA A 495 15.82 5.96 1.13
N ASP A 496 15.93 4.69 0.71
CA ASP A 496 15.80 4.30 -0.69
C ASP A 496 14.38 4.55 -1.21
N GLN A 497 13.36 4.16 -0.44
CA GLN A 497 11.96 4.37 -0.82
C GLN A 497 11.62 5.86 -0.90
N GLN A 498 12.09 6.66 0.06
CA GLN A 498 11.91 8.12 0.03
C GLN A 498 12.72 8.78 -1.09
N GLN A 499 13.90 8.26 -1.45
CA GLN A 499 14.66 8.75 -2.60
C GLN A 499 13.87 8.55 -3.90
N ILE A 500 13.27 7.38 -4.11
CA ILE A 500 12.41 7.14 -5.28
C ILE A 500 11.21 8.10 -5.27
N ALA A 501 10.54 8.26 -4.12
CA ALA A 501 9.43 9.19 -3.99
C ALA A 501 9.82 10.64 -4.31
N LYS A 502 10.94 11.13 -3.76
CA LYS A 502 11.50 12.47 -4.04
C LYS A 502 11.75 12.68 -5.54
N VAL A 503 12.40 11.73 -6.21
CA VAL A 503 12.72 11.84 -7.64
C VAL A 503 11.45 11.89 -8.49
N TYR A 504 10.51 10.94 -8.29
CA TYR A 504 9.30 10.86 -9.10
C TYR A 504 8.32 12.02 -8.83
N ILE A 505 8.10 12.37 -7.57
CA ILE A 505 7.21 13.48 -7.18
C ILE A 505 7.82 14.82 -7.61
N GLY A 506 9.13 15.00 -7.42
CA GLY A 506 9.84 16.19 -7.86
C GLY A 506 9.79 16.35 -9.39
N ALA A 507 10.07 15.28 -10.14
CA ALA A 507 9.97 15.26 -11.60
C ALA A 507 8.56 15.61 -12.08
N PHE A 508 7.54 15.09 -11.39
CA PHE A 508 6.15 15.33 -11.75
C PHE A 508 5.76 16.79 -11.51
N ALA A 509 6.10 17.34 -10.35
CA ALA A 509 5.86 18.75 -10.05
C ALA A 509 6.58 19.68 -11.03
N GLU A 510 7.85 19.42 -11.35
CA GLU A 510 8.63 20.19 -12.33
C GLU A 510 8.04 20.13 -13.74
N SER A 511 7.60 18.95 -14.19
CA SER A 511 6.97 18.79 -15.50
C SER A 511 5.62 19.51 -15.57
N VAL A 512 4.76 19.30 -14.57
CA VAL A 512 3.36 19.78 -14.59
C VAL A 512 3.24 21.27 -14.27
N LEU A 513 4.03 21.78 -13.33
CA LEU A 513 3.87 23.14 -12.80
C LEU A 513 4.93 24.12 -13.30
N HIS A 514 6.15 23.66 -13.63
CA HIS A 514 7.20 24.49 -14.24
C HIS A 514 7.39 24.24 -15.75
N GLY A 515 6.69 23.26 -16.33
CA GLY A 515 6.76 22.98 -17.76
C GLY A 515 8.05 22.30 -18.21
N LYS A 516 8.85 21.73 -17.29
CA LYS A 516 10.10 21.01 -17.60
C LYS A 516 9.81 19.59 -18.13
N LYS A 517 9.27 19.52 -19.34
CA LYS A 517 8.77 18.29 -19.98
C LYS A 517 9.87 17.25 -20.23
N GLU A 518 11.13 17.65 -20.21
CA GLU A 518 12.29 16.76 -20.36
C GLU A 518 12.34 15.68 -19.27
N TYR A 519 11.77 15.96 -18.09
CA TYR A 519 11.62 14.96 -17.02
C TYR A 519 10.63 13.83 -17.38
N ASN A 520 9.76 13.98 -18.38
CA ASN A 520 8.73 12.99 -18.69
C ASN A 520 9.30 11.61 -19.08
N ALA A 521 10.55 11.57 -19.55
CA ALA A 521 11.25 10.33 -19.87
C ALA A 521 11.32 9.36 -18.68
N ILE A 522 11.41 9.86 -17.44
CA ILE A 522 11.48 9.00 -16.25
C ILE A 522 10.19 8.22 -16.02
N PHE A 523 9.05 8.76 -16.43
CA PHE A 523 7.75 8.10 -16.27
C PHE A 523 7.55 6.97 -17.27
N MET A 524 8.29 6.96 -18.37
CA MET A 524 8.29 5.90 -19.37
C MET A 524 9.34 4.82 -19.06
N ASN A 525 10.52 5.23 -18.58
CA ASN A 525 11.61 4.30 -18.28
C ASN A 525 12.50 4.82 -17.14
N ALA A 526 12.39 4.21 -15.96
CA ALA A 526 13.24 4.51 -14.81
C ALA A 526 14.74 4.44 -15.08
N ALA A 527 15.19 3.64 -16.06
CA ALA A 527 16.60 3.47 -16.38
C ALA A 527 17.28 4.77 -16.84
N CYS A 528 16.54 5.76 -17.36
CA CYS A 528 17.10 7.05 -17.74
C CYS A 528 17.51 7.93 -16.53
N ALA A 529 17.12 7.54 -15.32
CA ALA A 529 17.46 8.20 -14.06
C ALA A 529 18.16 7.23 -13.10
N LYS A 530 18.87 6.22 -13.62
CA LYS A 530 19.54 5.17 -12.83
C LYS A 530 20.54 5.75 -11.81
N ASP A 531 21.16 6.88 -12.12
CA ASP A 531 22.10 7.60 -11.26
C ASP A 531 21.42 8.41 -10.14
N TRP A 532 20.11 8.64 -10.21
CA TRP A 532 19.33 9.34 -9.18
C TRP A 532 18.57 8.38 -8.24
N LEU A 533 18.43 7.13 -8.65
CA LEU A 533 17.57 6.13 -8.04
C LEU A 533 18.40 5.02 -7.37
N PRO A 534 17.92 4.43 -6.26
CA PRO A 534 18.54 3.24 -5.69
C PRO A 534 18.41 2.05 -6.65
N ALA A 535 19.31 1.07 -6.53
CA ALA A 535 19.28 -0.16 -7.32
C ALA A 535 18.10 -1.06 -6.91
N GLN A 536 16.92 -0.78 -7.48
CA GLN A 536 15.66 -1.50 -7.25
C GLN A 536 14.94 -1.75 -8.57
N ILE A 537 14.07 -2.75 -8.60
CA ILE A 537 13.20 -3.03 -9.76
C ILE A 537 12.02 -2.07 -9.73
N LEU A 538 11.88 -1.29 -10.80
CA LEU A 538 10.89 -0.23 -10.96
C LEU A 538 10.17 -0.46 -12.29
N LEU A 539 8.85 -0.63 -12.23
CA LEU A 539 8.02 -0.88 -13.41
C LEU A 539 7.16 0.35 -13.70
N ASN A 540 7.34 0.92 -14.89
CA ASN A 540 6.64 2.11 -15.34
C ASN A 540 5.45 1.74 -16.23
N THR A 541 4.27 2.28 -15.95
CA THR A 541 3.17 2.37 -16.93
C THR A 541 2.99 3.83 -17.34
N TYR A 542 2.79 4.09 -18.62
CA TYR A 542 2.71 5.47 -19.14
C TYR A 542 1.79 5.58 -20.35
N LYS A 543 1.03 6.68 -20.40
CA LYS A 543 0.28 7.13 -21.58
C LYS A 543 0.17 8.65 -21.59
N ASP A 544 0.26 9.27 -22.76
CA ASP A 544 0.04 10.71 -22.92
C ASP A 544 -0.99 11.05 -24.00
N SER A 545 -1.38 12.32 -24.07
CA SER A 545 -2.41 12.82 -24.98
C SER A 545 -2.06 12.71 -26.47
N ARG A 546 -0.83 12.35 -26.84
CA ARG A 546 -0.42 12.08 -28.23
C ARG A 546 -0.56 10.62 -28.63
N THR A 547 -1.04 9.79 -27.71
CA THR A 547 -1.14 8.33 -27.89
C THR A 547 -2.53 7.96 -28.39
N LYS A 548 -2.59 7.26 -29.52
CA LYS A 548 -3.79 6.66 -30.08
C LYS A 548 -3.76 5.15 -29.88
N SER A 549 -4.71 4.62 -29.14
CA SER A 549 -4.85 3.18 -28.94
C SER A 549 -5.29 2.49 -30.23
N LEU A 550 -4.66 1.34 -30.54
CA LEU A 550 -4.95 0.50 -31.69
C LEU A 550 -5.67 -0.79 -31.27
N VAL A 551 -5.22 -1.42 -30.19
CA VAL A 551 -5.82 -2.60 -29.57
C VAL A 551 -5.87 -2.36 -28.07
N THR A 552 -7.04 -2.51 -27.45
CA THR A 552 -7.20 -2.31 -26.00
C THR A 552 -7.65 -3.58 -25.27
N TYR A 553 -8.25 -4.53 -26.00
CA TYR A 553 -8.93 -5.70 -25.45
C TYR A 553 -10.19 -5.36 -24.63
N GLU A 554 -10.61 -4.10 -24.60
CA GLU A 554 -11.91 -3.66 -24.07
C GLU A 554 -12.90 -3.21 -25.16
N GLU A 555 -12.48 -3.15 -26.42
CA GLU A 555 -13.31 -2.71 -27.53
C GLU A 555 -14.48 -3.65 -27.83
N ASP A 556 -14.27 -4.96 -27.68
CA ASP A 556 -15.25 -6.02 -27.93
C ASP A 556 -14.85 -7.33 -27.19
N ILE A 557 -15.48 -8.46 -27.56
CA ILE A 557 -15.19 -9.81 -27.01
C ILE A 557 -14.58 -10.75 -28.08
N ASP A 558 -14.49 -10.30 -29.33
CA ASP A 558 -14.00 -11.10 -30.43
C ASP A 558 -12.47 -10.95 -30.50
N VAL A 559 -11.77 -12.00 -30.08
CA VAL A 559 -10.31 -12.01 -30.01
C VAL A 559 -9.62 -11.77 -31.36
N THR A 560 -10.35 -11.84 -32.46
CA THR A 560 -9.84 -11.67 -33.83
C THR A 560 -10.03 -10.27 -34.40
N THR A 561 -10.63 -9.35 -33.65
CA THR A 561 -10.84 -7.95 -34.04
C THR A 561 -10.07 -7.00 -33.13
N GLY A 562 -10.17 -5.69 -33.38
CA GLY A 562 -9.82 -4.72 -32.36
C GLY A 562 -10.32 -3.32 -32.72
N ALA A 563 -9.78 -2.29 -32.05
CA ALA A 563 -10.43 -0.98 -31.99
C ALA A 563 -10.62 -0.23 -33.32
N LEU A 564 -9.85 -0.55 -34.38
CA LEU A 564 -10.00 0.08 -35.70
C LEU A 564 -10.88 -0.75 -36.66
N PRO A 565 -11.81 -0.12 -37.41
CA PRO A 565 -12.66 -0.82 -38.37
C PRO A 565 -11.88 -1.64 -39.40
N GLY A 566 -12.21 -2.93 -39.51
CA GLY A 566 -11.57 -3.86 -40.44
C GLY A 566 -10.17 -4.33 -40.02
N MET A 567 -9.69 -3.94 -38.84
CA MET A 567 -8.48 -4.53 -38.27
C MET A 567 -8.74 -5.98 -37.87
N THR A 568 -7.79 -6.86 -38.13
CA THR A 568 -7.86 -8.29 -37.76
C THR A 568 -6.65 -8.71 -36.95
N ILE A 569 -6.87 -9.64 -36.03
CA ILE A 569 -5.87 -10.22 -35.15
C ILE A 569 -5.84 -11.74 -35.36
N ALA A 570 -4.64 -12.31 -35.47
CA ALA A 570 -4.43 -13.74 -35.65
C ALA A 570 -3.26 -14.24 -34.78
N GLY A 571 -3.48 -15.37 -34.12
CA GLY A 571 -2.43 -16.16 -33.47
C GLY A 571 -2.02 -17.34 -34.36
N GLU A 572 -0.71 -17.50 -34.59
CA GLU A 572 -0.13 -18.60 -35.36
C GLU A 572 0.77 -19.44 -34.42
N ASN A 573 0.58 -20.76 -34.39
CA ASN A 573 1.35 -21.71 -33.56
C ASN A 573 1.43 -21.37 -32.05
N LEU A 574 0.49 -20.58 -31.53
CA LEU A 574 0.39 -20.30 -30.10
C LEU A 574 -0.25 -21.49 -29.36
N LYS A 575 0.30 -21.83 -28.20
CA LYS A 575 -0.29 -22.81 -27.27
C LYS A 575 -1.42 -22.19 -26.45
N VAL A 576 -1.33 -20.90 -26.15
CA VAL A 576 -2.35 -20.13 -25.44
C VAL A 576 -2.60 -18.82 -26.18
N TRP A 577 -3.85 -18.57 -26.51
CA TRP A 577 -4.33 -17.25 -26.96
C TRP A 577 -5.75 -17.05 -26.43
N ARG A 578 -5.90 -16.09 -25.53
CA ARG A 578 -7.19 -15.68 -24.98
C ARG A 578 -7.12 -14.26 -24.46
N GLU A 579 -8.26 -13.58 -24.41
CA GLU A 579 -8.40 -12.30 -23.72
C GLU A 579 -9.02 -12.51 -22.34
N THR A 580 -8.61 -11.71 -21.37
CA THR A 580 -9.11 -11.84 -20.00
C THR A 580 -9.02 -10.54 -19.23
N THR A 581 -9.98 -10.32 -18.34
CA THR A 581 -9.88 -9.25 -17.34
C THR A 581 -8.76 -9.58 -16.37
N LEU A 582 -7.78 -8.69 -16.28
CA LEU A 582 -6.69 -8.83 -15.33
C LEU A 582 -7.21 -8.68 -13.91
N LYS A 583 -6.61 -9.46 -13.01
CA LYS A 583 -6.93 -9.47 -11.58
C LYS A 583 -5.70 -9.14 -10.77
N TYR A 584 -5.90 -8.51 -9.63
CA TYR A 584 -4.89 -8.41 -8.59
C TYR A 584 -4.77 -9.73 -7.84
N ARG A 585 -3.78 -9.81 -6.94
CA ARG A 585 -3.54 -11.00 -6.10
C ARG A 585 -4.71 -11.40 -5.21
N ASP A 586 -5.55 -10.43 -4.82
CA ASP A 586 -6.77 -10.63 -4.03
C ASP A 586 -7.97 -11.07 -4.88
N LYS A 587 -7.75 -11.29 -6.18
CA LYS A 587 -8.72 -11.69 -7.21
C LYS A 587 -9.69 -10.59 -7.64
N ASP A 588 -9.57 -9.38 -7.10
CA ASP A 588 -10.34 -8.24 -7.56
C ASP A 588 -9.79 -7.74 -8.92
N THR A 589 -10.60 -7.04 -9.70
CA THR A 589 -10.25 -6.64 -11.07
C THR A 589 -9.21 -5.52 -11.12
N GLN A 590 -8.30 -5.51 -12.10
CA GLN A 590 -7.43 -4.34 -12.37
C GLN A 590 -8.16 -3.23 -13.16
N ALA A 591 -9.41 -3.48 -13.56
CA ALA A 591 -10.23 -2.63 -14.41
C ALA A 591 -9.68 -2.45 -15.85
N ASN A 592 -8.96 -3.46 -16.34
CA ASN A 592 -8.55 -3.62 -17.73
C ASN A 592 -8.54 -5.11 -18.12
N ASN A 593 -8.53 -5.35 -19.42
CA ASN A 593 -8.33 -6.63 -20.07
C ASN A 593 -6.90 -6.72 -20.61
N ALA A 594 -6.52 -7.91 -21.08
CA ALA A 594 -5.26 -8.17 -21.75
C ALA A 594 -5.35 -9.48 -22.54
N ALA A 595 -4.54 -9.60 -23.59
CA ALA A 595 -4.26 -10.87 -24.25
C ALA A 595 -3.22 -11.68 -23.46
N ILE A 596 -3.51 -12.96 -23.25
CA ILE A 596 -2.60 -13.96 -22.70
C ILE A 596 -2.06 -14.79 -23.86
N LEU A 597 -0.77 -14.63 -24.16
CA LEU A 597 -0.09 -15.25 -25.29
C LEU A 597 0.97 -16.23 -24.78
N GLY A 598 0.75 -17.52 -24.99
CA GLY A 598 1.65 -18.59 -24.55
C GLY A 598 2.24 -19.33 -25.73
N TRP A 599 3.55 -19.55 -25.70
CA TRP A 599 4.27 -20.31 -26.72
C TRP A 599 5.22 -21.33 -26.09
N GLU A 600 5.44 -22.39 -26.85
CA GLU A 600 6.45 -23.42 -26.58
C GLU A 600 6.99 -23.86 -27.93
N LYS A 601 8.32 -23.88 -28.06
CA LYS A 601 9.02 -24.19 -29.29
C LYS A 601 8.78 -25.66 -29.62
N ASP A 602 8.03 -25.87 -30.68
CA ASP A 602 7.86 -27.16 -31.31
C ASP A 602 8.94 -27.33 -32.39
N SER A 603 9.62 -28.48 -32.41
CA SER A 603 10.64 -28.79 -33.41
C SER A 603 10.07 -29.02 -34.82
N THR A 604 8.75 -29.15 -34.95
CA THR A 604 8.04 -29.46 -36.19
C THR A 604 7.17 -28.31 -36.74
N ALA A 605 6.88 -27.29 -35.93
CA ALA A 605 6.05 -26.14 -36.31
C ALA A 605 6.90 -24.89 -36.63
N GLY A 606 6.32 -23.94 -37.36
CA GLY A 606 6.89 -22.59 -37.51
C GLY A 606 6.91 -21.84 -36.17
N PRO A 607 7.67 -20.73 -36.06
CA PRO A 607 7.68 -19.93 -34.84
C PRO A 607 6.27 -19.45 -34.49
N ALA A 608 5.96 -19.37 -33.20
CA ALA A 608 4.71 -18.80 -32.74
C ALA A 608 4.68 -17.29 -33.01
N ALA A 609 3.54 -16.79 -33.45
CA ALA A 609 3.39 -15.38 -33.78
C ALA A 609 2.00 -14.84 -33.40
N TYR A 610 1.95 -13.56 -33.06
CA TYR A 610 0.72 -12.81 -32.85
C TYR A 610 0.70 -11.61 -33.81
N ARG A 611 -0.24 -11.61 -34.73
CA ARG A 611 -0.28 -10.70 -35.88
C ARG A 611 -1.51 -9.81 -35.83
N ILE A 612 -1.29 -8.52 -36.01
CA ILE A 612 -2.32 -7.48 -36.14
C ILE A 612 -2.21 -6.92 -37.54
N SER A 613 -3.29 -7.00 -38.32
CA SER A 613 -3.34 -6.55 -39.71
C SER A 613 -4.37 -5.45 -39.88
N PHE A 614 -4.00 -4.40 -40.61
CA PHE A 614 -4.88 -3.28 -40.90
C PHE A 614 -5.46 -3.41 -42.31
N ASN A 615 -6.78 -3.31 -42.44
CA ASN A 615 -7.44 -3.33 -43.75
C ASN A 615 -6.93 -2.20 -44.67
N ALA A 616 -6.75 -1.00 -44.11
CA ALA A 616 -6.04 0.09 -44.74
C ALA A 616 -4.74 0.38 -43.96
N PRO A 617 -3.58 0.52 -44.62
CA PRO A 617 -2.34 0.85 -43.95
C PRO A 617 -2.46 2.12 -43.11
N ILE A 618 -1.94 2.10 -41.88
CA ILE A 618 -1.96 3.26 -41.00
C ILE A 618 -0.80 4.19 -41.35
N ALA A 619 -1.11 5.45 -41.64
CA ALA A 619 -0.09 6.48 -41.84
C ALA A 619 0.56 6.83 -40.50
N VAL A 620 1.90 6.85 -40.48
CA VAL A 620 2.69 7.18 -39.30
C VAL A 620 3.86 8.08 -39.68
N ASP A 621 4.25 8.96 -38.78
CA ASP A 621 5.48 9.75 -38.96
C ASP A 621 6.70 8.93 -38.54
N SER A 622 7.84 9.16 -39.20
CA SER A 622 9.11 8.47 -38.91
C SER A 622 9.61 8.62 -37.46
N SER A 623 9.17 9.68 -36.77
CA SER A 623 9.49 9.94 -35.37
C SER A 623 8.49 9.31 -34.38
N SER A 624 7.43 8.68 -34.87
CA SER A 624 6.43 8.01 -34.01
C SER A 624 7.04 6.81 -33.27
N SER A 625 6.38 6.41 -32.20
CA SER A 625 6.72 5.20 -31.44
C SER A 625 5.48 4.31 -31.28
N LEU A 626 5.68 3.00 -31.30
CA LEU A 626 4.68 2.08 -30.77
C LEU A 626 4.84 1.98 -29.25
N LEU A 627 3.73 1.95 -28.52
CA LEU A 627 3.69 1.69 -27.09
C LEU A 627 2.98 0.37 -26.83
N PHE A 628 3.65 -0.57 -26.16
CA PHE A 628 3.06 -1.83 -25.72
C PHE A 628 3.06 -1.84 -24.18
N SER A 629 1.95 -2.24 -23.55
CA SER A 629 1.92 -2.50 -22.11
C SER A 629 2.04 -4.02 -21.89
N MET A 630 3.12 -4.46 -21.25
CA MET A 630 3.46 -5.89 -21.20
C MET A 630 3.89 -6.35 -19.82
N ALA A 631 3.62 -7.61 -19.50
CA ALA A 631 4.18 -8.31 -18.34
C ALA A 631 4.48 -9.77 -18.67
N GLN A 632 5.44 -10.36 -17.96
CA GLN A 632 5.61 -11.81 -17.98
C GLN A 632 4.46 -12.50 -17.23
N GLY A 633 3.81 -13.48 -17.89
CA GLY A 633 2.69 -14.24 -17.33
C GLY A 633 3.11 -15.52 -16.60
N ASP A 634 2.12 -16.28 -16.13
CA ASP A 634 2.36 -17.56 -15.45
C ASP A 634 2.61 -18.70 -16.43
N ILE A 635 3.80 -19.31 -16.36
CA ILE A 635 4.15 -20.46 -17.20
C ILE A 635 3.17 -21.64 -17.04
N LYS A 636 2.45 -21.71 -15.92
CA LYS A 636 1.40 -22.72 -15.69
C LYS A 636 0.27 -22.65 -16.72
N GLU A 637 0.04 -21.51 -17.37
CA GLU A 637 -0.94 -21.39 -18.46
C GLU A 637 -0.65 -22.39 -19.61
N LEU A 638 0.62 -22.66 -19.91
CA LEU A 638 1.01 -23.65 -20.94
C LEU A 638 0.55 -25.06 -20.55
N LYS A 639 0.72 -25.45 -19.29
CA LYS A 639 0.31 -26.77 -18.77
C LYS A 639 -1.21 -26.93 -18.64
N LEU A 640 -1.91 -25.82 -18.41
CA LEU A 640 -3.38 -25.81 -18.38
C LEU A 640 -3.96 -25.98 -19.78
N ALA A 641 -3.32 -25.41 -20.80
CA ALA A 641 -3.71 -25.58 -22.18
C ALA A 641 -3.30 -26.94 -22.77
N ASP A 642 -2.11 -27.44 -22.39
CA ASP A 642 -1.56 -28.70 -22.87
C ASP A 642 -0.91 -29.47 -21.72
N LYS A 643 -1.56 -30.56 -21.28
CA LYS A 643 -1.07 -31.39 -20.17
C LYS A 643 0.28 -32.06 -20.47
N GLU A 644 0.67 -32.15 -21.74
CA GLU A 644 1.94 -32.71 -22.18
C GLU A 644 3.06 -31.67 -22.31
N SER A 645 2.78 -30.38 -22.03
CA SER A 645 3.77 -29.30 -22.10
C SER A 645 5.05 -29.63 -21.30
N HIS A 646 6.19 -29.45 -21.96
CA HIS A 646 7.52 -29.72 -21.41
C HIS A 646 8.17 -28.46 -20.81
N ALA A 647 7.42 -27.36 -20.70
CA ALA A 647 7.90 -26.13 -20.12
C ALA A 647 8.40 -26.32 -18.67
N PRO A 648 9.57 -25.73 -18.31
CA PRO A 648 10.08 -25.77 -16.95
C PRO A 648 9.07 -25.24 -15.93
N ALA A 649 9.05 -25.79 -14.72
CA ALA A 649 8.12 -25.38 -13.67
C ALA A 649 8.25 -23.89 -13.29
N ASP A 650 9.46 -23.36 -13.36
CA ASP A 650 9.77 -21.96 -13.00
C ASP A 650 9.67 -21.01 -14.21
N GLY A 651 9.52 -21.54 -15.42
CA GLY A 651 9.53 -20.78 -16.67
C GLY A 651 10.89 -20.15 -17.02
N PRO A 652 10.97 -19.37 -18.10
CA PRO A 652 12.19 -18.67 -18.48
C PRO A 652 12.45 -17.49 -17.53
N ARG A 653 13.73 -17.25 -17.22
CA ARG A 653 14.15 -16.11 -16.39
C ARG A 653 13.99 -14.77 -17.10
N GLU A 654 14.19 -14.73 -18.41
CA GLU A 654 14.01 -13.53 -19.24
C GLU A 654 13.20 -13.93 -20.48
N LEU A 655 12.26 -13.08 -20.87
CA LEU A 655 11.55 -13.23 -22.15
C LEU A 655 12.24 -12.40 -23.22
N ASN A 656 12.35 -12.96 -24.42
CA ASN A 656 12.82 -12.26 -25.60
C ASN A 656 12.05 -12.72 -26.84
N PHE A 657 11.73 -11.78 -27.70
CA PHE A 657 10.96 -11.99 -28.93
C PHE A 657 11.17 -10.78 -29.85
N GLN A 658 10.76 -10.92 -31.10
CA GLN A 658 10.90 -9.87 -32.10
C GLN A 658 9.57 -9.19 -32.35
N VAL A 659 9.60 -7.87 -32.52
CA VAL A 659 8.49 -7.10 -33.07
C VAL A 659 8.83 -6.73 -34.51
N GLN A 660 7.94 -7.06 -35.42
CA GLN A 660 8.08 -6.86 -36.86
C GLN A 660 6.98 -5.93 -37.36
N LEU A 661 7.35 -4.96 -38.18
CA LEU A 661 6.43 -4.08 -38.90
C LEU A 661 6.53 -4.36 -40.40
N THR A 662 5.40 -4.60 -41.02
CA THR A 662 5.31 -4.75 -42.48
C THR A 662 4.75 -3.46 -43.07
N ASP A 663 5.47 -2.85 -44.01
CA ASP A 663 4.98 -1.66 -44.72
C ASP A 663 3.91 -1.99 -45.78
N SER A 664 3.32 -0.96 -46.39
CA SER A 664 2.31 -1.14 -47.45
C SER A 664 2.83 -1.83 -48.72
N LEU A 665 4.15 -1.91 -48.91
CA LEU A 665 4.82 -2.57 -50.03
C LEU A 665 5.20 -4.03 -49.70
N GLY A 666 4.99 -4.48 -48.47
CA GLY A 666 5.32 -5.83 -48.02
C GLY A 666 6.77 -5.99 -47.53
N ASN A 667 7.50 -4.90 -47.27
CA ASN A 667 8.82 -5.00 -46.66
C ASN A 667 8.71 -5.04 -45.14
N ASP A 668 9.52 -5.90 -44.52
CA ASP A 668 9.52 -6.10 -43.07
C ASP A 668 10.69 -5.39 -42.38
N ALA A 669 10.43 -4.67 -41.30
CA ALA A 669 11.47 -4.15 -40.42
C ALA A 669 11.28 -4.74 -39.01
N VAL A 670 12.38 -5.12 -38.36
CA VAL A 670 12.33 -5.90 -37.11
C VAL A 670 13.15 -5.23 -36.01
N VAL A 671 12.72 -5.41 -34.76
CA VAL A 671 13.48 -5.09 -33.56
C VAL A 671 13.33 -6.22 -32.53
N ASP A 672 14.44 -6.59 -31.87
CA ASP A 672 14.41 -7.49 -30.72
C ASP A 672 13.95 -6.72 -29.48
N ILE A 673 13.02 -7.26 -28.69
CA ILE A 673 12.52 -6.54 -27.52
C ILE A 673 13.64 -6.20 -26.53
N SER A 674 14.62 -7.10 -26.37
CA SER A 674 15.81 -6.87 -25.53
C SER A 674 16.69 -5.71 -25.98
N ASP A 675 16.65 -5.30 -27.26
CA ASP A 675 17.38 -4.11 -27.77
C ASP A 675 16.69 -2.80 -27.35
N ILE A 676 15.46 -2.88 -26.85
CA ILE A 676 14.65 -1.75 -26.38
C ILE A 676 14.63 -1.73 -24.85
N LYS A 677 14.13 -2.82 -24.26
CA LYS A 677 13.90 -2.96 -22.82
C LYS A 677 13.64 -4.43 -22.53
N LYS A 678 14.09 -4.94 -21.38
CA LYS A 678 13.85 -6.34 -21.00
C LYS A 678 12.52 -6.46 -20.26
N PRO A 679 11.65 -7.43 -20.62
CA PRO A 679 10.52 -7.83 -19.79
C PRO A 679 11.00 -8.25 -18.40
N THR A 680 10.45 -7.60 -17.38
CA THR A 680 10.79 -7.90 -15.99
C THR A 680 10.18 -9.24 -15.58
N PRO A 681 10.90 -10.10 -14.84
CA PRO A 681 10.33 -11.34 -14.34
C PRO A 681 9.21 -11.08 -13.34
N ARG A 682 8.34 -12.07 -13.13
CA ARG A 682 7.24 -11.96 -12.16
C ARG A 682 7.76 -11.60 -10.78
N LEU A 683 7.14 -10.59 -10.18
CA LEU A 683 7.46 -10.12 -8.84
C LEU A 683 6.61 -10.85 -7.81
N GLU A 684 7.19 -11.87 -7.18
CA GLU A 684 6.56 -12.62 -6.09
C GLU A 684 6.91 -11.99 -4.73
N VAL A 685 5.97 -12.03 -3.79
CA VAL A 685 6.12 -11.45 -2.45
C VAL A 685 5.47 -12.32 -1.36
N GLN A 686 5.95 -12.14 -0.12
CA GLN A 686 5.37 -12.77 1.06
C GLN A 686 5.39 -11.76 2.22
N TYR A 687 4.20 -11.30 2.63
CA TYR A 687 3.98 -10.27 3.65
C TYR A 687 4.09 -10.77 5.08
N LEU A 688 3.73 -12.03 5.34
CA LEU A 688 3.82 -12.65 6.67
C LEU A 688 4.98 -13.65 6.73
N LYS A 689 5.52 -13.87 7.94
CA LYS A 689 6.56 -14.90 8.16
C LYS A 689 6.06 -16.32 7.90
N LEU A 690 4.75 -16.54 8.03
CA LEU A 690 4.09 -17.84 7.86
C LEU A 690 3.33 -17.89 6.54
N LYS A 691 3.58 -18.93 5.73
CA LYS A 691 2.98 -19.10 4.40
C LYS A 691 1.44 -19.24 4.40
N GLY A 692 0.89 -20.06 5.30
CA GLY A 692 -0.56 -20.30 5.37
C GLY A 692 -1.37 -19.01 5.60
N PRO A 693 -1.16 -18.31 6.73
CA PRO A 693 -1.81 -17.02 6.99
C PRO A 693 -1.54 -15.96 5.91
N ASN A 694 -0.40 -16.03 5.21
CA ASN A 694 -0.11 -15.12 4.11
C ASN A 694 -1.08 -15.33 2.95
N GLN A 695 -1.27 -16.57 2.51
CA GLN A 695 -2.17 -16.90 1.40
C GLN A 695 -3.63 -16.62 1.76
N GLU A 696 -4.04 -16.91 3.00
CA GLU A 696 -5.40 -16.61 3.48
C GLU A 696 -5.67 -15.09 3.56
N GLY A 697 -4.67 -14.30 3.96
CA GLY A 697 -4.81 -12.86 4.15
C GLY A 697 -4.63 -12.01 2.89
N TYR A 698 -3.77 -12.44 1.95
CA TYR A 698 -3.33 -11.63 0.82
C TYR A 698 -3.55 -12.29 -0.56
N GLY A 699 -4.03 -13.54 -0.61
CA GLY A 699 -4.26 -14.25 -1.87
C GLY A 699 -2.98 -14.75 -2.53
N GLU A 700 -2.86 -14.52 -3.84
CA GLU A 700 -1.72 -14.99 -4.63
C GLU A 700 -0.41 -14.28 -4.25
N VAL A 701 0.72 -14.93 -4.48
CA VAL A 701 2.05 -14.37 -4.15
C VAL A 701 2.51 -13.33 -5.16
N TRP A 702 1.82 -13.16 -6.27
CA TRP A 702 2.13 -12.20 -7.32
C TRP A 702 0.84 -11.69 -7.98
N GLU A 703 0.96 -10.63 -8.77
CA GLU A 703 -0.10 -10.13 -9.64
C GLU A 703 0.48 -9.62 -10.97
N PRO A 704 -0.26 -9.68 -12.09
CA PRO A 704 0.14 -9.03 -13.33
C PRO A 704 0.49 -7.57 -13.06
N THR A 705 1.72 -7.21 -13.37
CA THR A 705 2.21 -5.84 -13.23
C THR A 705 2.77 -5.40 -14.57
N LEU A 706 1.94 -4.68 -15.32
CA LEU A 706 2.28 -4.23 -16.67
C LEU A 706 3.37 -3.16 -16.63
N GLU A 707 4.17 -3.14 -17.69
CA GLU A 707 5.19 -2.14 -17.93
C GLU A 707 5.08 -1.65 -19.37
N THR A 708 5.20 -0.35 -19.59
CA THR A 708 5.18 0.25 -20.92
C THR A 708 6.55 0.10 -21.60
N PHE A 709 6.51 -0.37 -22.83
CA PHE A 709 7.63 -0.47 -23.75
C PHE A 709 7.41 0.53 -24.87
N GLU A 710 8.31 1.50 -24.99
CA GLU A 710 8.33 2.40 -26.13
C GLU A 710 9.26 1.83 -27.21
N LEU A 711 8.72 1.59 -28.40
CA LEU A 711 9.44 1.10 -29.57
C LEU A 711 9.44 2.21 -30.64
N PRO A 712 10.45 3.10 -30.65
CA PRO A 712 10.59 4.11 -31.69
C PRO A 712 10.73 3.47 -33.07
N LEU A 713 10.03 3.99 -34.08
CA LEU A 713 10.08 3.44 -35.44
C LEU A 713 11.51 3.46 -36.03
N SER A 714 12.35 4.39 -35.59
CA SER A 714 13.76 4.48 -35.96
C SER A 714 14.63 3.30 -35.50
N ARG A 715 14.14 2.48 -34.56
CA ARG A 715 14.85 1.29 -34.06
C ARG A 715 14.61 0.04 -34.90
N PHE A 716 13.62 0.05 -35.79
CA PHE A 716 13.31 -1.08 -36.65
C PHE A 716 14.30 -1.16 -37.82
N LYS A 717 14.99 -2.29 -37.95
CA LYS A 717 16.10 -2.47 -38.89
C LYS A 717 15.56 -3.03 -40.22
N ASN A 718 15.44 -2.20 -41.26
CA ASN A 718 15.48 -2.63 -42.67
C ASN A 718 15.57 -1.40 -43.61
N PRO A 719 16.67 -1.21 -44.38
CA PRO A 719 16.82 -0.07 -45.30
C PRO A 719 15.78 0.00 -46.42
N LYS A 720 15.16 -1.14 -46.78
CA LYS A 720 14.12 -1.23 -47.82
C LYS A 720 12.73 -0.89 -47.29
N ALA A 721 12.48 -1.07 -45.99
CA ALA A 721 11.19 -0.77 -45.40
C ALA A 721 10.94 0.74 -45.38
N ARG A 722 9.70 1.12 -45.71
CA ARG A 722 9.22 2.49 -45.70
C ARG A 722 8.09 2.59 -44.69
N LEU A 723 8.47 2.70 -43.42
CA LEU A 723 7.56 2.69 -42.27
C LEU A 723 6.63 3.90 -42.16
N GLY A 724 6.41 4.69 -43.22
CA GLY A 724 5.41 5.76 -43.23
C GLY A 724 3.97 5.24 -43.34
N HIS A 725 3.78 4.00 -43.79
CA HIS A 725 2.48 3.34 -43.90
C HIS A 725 2.60 1.88 -43.43
N ILE A 726 2.06 1.58 -42.25
CA ILE A 726 2.18 0.25 -41.63
C ILE A 726 0.95 -0.58 -42.00
N LYS A 727 1.17 -1.77 -42.57
CA LYS A 727 0.14 -2.72 -42.96
C LYS A 727 -0.13 -3.79 -41.90
N SER A 728 0.91 -4.23 -41.18
CA SER A 728 0.76 -5.15 -40.05
C SER A 728 1.84 -4.99 -38.99
N ILE A 729 1.51 -5.37 -37.77
CA ILE A 729 2.41 -5.52 -36.63
C ILE A 729 2.41 -7.00 -36.24
N ASN A 730 3.58 -7.63 -36.20
CA ASN A 730 3.74 -9.02 -35.80
C ASN A 730 4.65 -9.11 -34.58
N ILE A 731 4.25 -9.88 -33.57
CA ILE A 731 5.09 -10.27 -32.44
C ILE A 731 5.51 -11.72 -32.69
N ASN A 732 6.78 -11.94 -32.97
CA ASN A 732 7.35 -13.24 -33.32
C ASN A 732 8.08 -13.83 -32.10
N PHE A 733 7.54 -14.90 -31.52
CA PHE A 733 8.08 -15.56 -30.34
C PHE A 733 9.21 -16.53 -30.71
N ASN A 734 10.33 -15.98 -31.18
CA ASN A 734 11.50 -16.72 -31.66
C ASN A 734 12.76 -16.54 -30.78
N GLY A 735 12.72 -15.64 -29.79
CA GLY A 735 13.86 -15.31 -28.94
C GLY A 735 14.00 -16.20 -27.69
N THR A 736 12.93 -16.85 -27.24
CA THR A 736 12.96 -17.84 -26.16
C THR A 736 12.17 -19.09 -26.52
N GLU A 737 12.58 -20.24 -26.00
CA GLU A 737 11.97 -21.53 -26.32
C GLU A 737 10.55 -21.68 -25.78
N ASN A 738 10.19 -20.98 -24.72
CA ASN A 738 8.85 -20.95 -24.20
C ASN A 738 8.62 -19.63 -23.46
N GLY A 739 7.37 -19.34 -23.17
CA GLY A 739 6.99 -18.18 -22.40
C GLY A 739 5.49 -17.95 -22.37
N VAL A 740 5.08 -17.06 -21.46
CA VAL A 740 3.74 -16.50 -21.43
C VAL A 740 3.89 -14.99 -21.32
N LEU A 741 3.32 -14.27 -22.27
CA LEU A 741 3.26 -12.82 -22.32
C LEU A 741 1.85 -12.38 -22.00
N ILE A 742 1.72 -11.45 -21.06
CA ILE A 742 0.51 -10.66 -20.86
C ILE A 742 0.72 -9.38 -21.67
N LEU A 743 -0.13 -9.16 -22.66
CA LEU A 743 -0.08 -8.00 -23.54
C LEU A 743 -1.36 -7.21 -23.39
N ASP A 744 -1.21 -5.95 -23.04
CA ASP A 744 -2.27 -4.96 -22.94
C ASP A 744 -1.89 -3.74 -23.81
N GLU A 745 -2.90 -2.99 -24.21
CA GLU A 745 -2.84 -1.68 -24.85
C GLU A 745 -1.68 -1.50 -25.85
N ILE A 746 -1.95 -1.84 -27.12
CA ILE A 746 -1.06 -1.54 -28.23
C ILE A 746 -1.47 -0.20 -28.81
N SER A 747 -0.55 0.76 -28.79
CA SER A 747 -0.84 2.13 -29.19
C SER A 747 0.23 2.72 -30.10
N LEU A 748 -0.17 3.72 -30.88
CA LEU A 748 0.72 4.57 -31.64
C LEU A 748 0.83 5.93 -30.95
N ARG A 749 2.06 6.34 -30.60
CA ARG A 749 2.33 7.67 -30.07
C ARG A 749 2.98 8.53 -31.15
N HIS A 750 2.36 9.66 -31.45
CA HIS A 750 2.94 10.69 -32.31
C HIS A 750 3.88 11.58 -31.47
N ASN A 751 4.98 12.05 -32.07
CA ASN A 751 5.91 12.94 -31.38
C ASN A 751 5.43 14.39 -31.35
#